data_AF-A0A2V8IYB9-F1
#
_entry.id   AF-A0A2V8IYB9-F1
#
_cell.length_a   1.000
_cell.length_b   1.000
_cell.length_c   1.000
_cell.angle_alpha   90.00
_cell.angle_beta   90.00
_cell.angle_gamma   90.00
#
_symmetry.space_group_name_H-M   'P 1'
#
loop_
_entity.id
_entity.type
_entity.pdbx_description
1 polymer ?
#
loop_
_entity_poly.entity_id
_entity_poly.type
_entity_poly.pdbx_seq_one_letter_code
_entity_poly.pdbx_strand_id
1 'polypeptide(L)'
;MERQERGIALLLVLFTMLLLSVIGLGMMYSTNMESAINSNYRDKQTALYAALAGLQESRDRIQPATANIVAPTGLPAFVSSGSANVIYIVADSTVNPTDPNNTFFDTEFCQEKVLGMTGTAGVPCTSAPSPPTGTSWYQPLVNHSLSASAPWNLSAPLDLKWIRINLKGNNMTPVATNGNSATSTQVCWDGQNQVLLPGGYTSSCAPNGSVTTITPTNPGSGYTSQPAVTISAPPAGGTQATATASLTTVSTGQVASVTLTTGGTGYTSAPTVTLSGGGGSGATATATIVAPGSPVQAINVTSSGTRCYYSTPPSVSISGGGGTGATATATLVASSSCVYSWNPTASCGSPWKGNTETGITLSGGGGSSFSGTITFHSSGHSITSSSIQDSGTGYTSAPTTAGGGSPNALTASCVVTPNAVVGKLLSSATVTNGGSGYTSFPTITFGTGNGVGTLPTGTVTLGPAASNAGQVTSATVTSPGSGYTSPPTVQFTGGGGSLADAVSALGVTTTVTSFTINNAGSGYTADPTVTIAPPGTGTQATATATIGRGTNYGKVWMLTALAQTKTGARAMAQLEVASPVIGYASDGGFGLLGPNPTIGQMPNSNNFTANGNDANSCGGTAQPPHPAITGYDDPNASPPTNSVQTITNSLPRPDHYIGAGGTPSVQNGYSSLGETMTTPTGLKSLIDSIHAVASTNGTLYGNNPGSIAHGDATHPVVDYVDGDLTGSDGGYGILVVTGTLSWSGDFSWHGMVLVIGDGIANFSGGGGGTITGTMLVAKIWDSHTTKNLLNSLGSPTFSWNGGGSANFGLSYDHCWSDDLMKSIPFTPAPSTKPLRILSLRLLPY
;
A
#
# COMPACT_ATOMS: atom_id res chain seq x y z
N MET A 1 0.82 -106.98 -61.66
CA MET A 1 1.01 -105.79 -62.49
C MET A 1 1.92 -106.12 -63.65
N GLU A 2 1.36 -106.05 -64.85
CA GLU A 2 2.04 -106.30 -66.12
C GLU A 2 3.08 -105.21 -66.41
N ARG A 3 4.06 -105.50 -67.27
CA ARG A 3 5.13 -104.57 -67.68
C ARG A 3 4.61 -103.23 -68.25
N GLN A 4 3.33 -103.13 -68.63
CA GLN A 4 2.70 -101.92 -69.19
C GLN A 4 2.12 -100.96 -68.13
N GLU A 5 1.94 -101.37 -66.87
CA GLU A 5 1.34 -100.51 -65.81
C GLU A 5 2.37 -99.63 -65.08
N ARG A 6 3.67 -99.94 -65.22
CA ARG A 6 4.76 -99.23 -64.53
C ARG A 6 4.96 -97.78 -65.00
N GLY A 7 4.66 -97.49 -66.27
CA GLY A 7 4.78 -96.14 -66.84
C GLY A 7 3.67 -95.19 -66.37
N ILE A 8 2.44 -95.68 -66.26
CA ILE A 8 1.30 -94.92 -65.73
C ILE A 8 1.45 -94.69 -64.22
N ALA A 9 1.93 -95.69 -63.48
CA ALA A 9 2.24 -95.53 -62.06
C ALA A 9 3.31 -94.45 -61.83
N LEU A 10 4.36 -94.39 -62.67
CA LEU A 10 5.39 -93.34 -62.61
C LEU A 10 4.81 -91.95 -62.92
N LEU A 11 3.94 -91.82 -63.93
CA LEU A 11 3.28 -90.55 -64.26
C LEU A 11 2.32 -90.09 -63.16
N LEU A 12 1.54 -90.99 -62.56
CA LEU A 12 0.69 -90.68 -61.41
C LEU A 12 1.52 -90.22 -60.20
N VAL A 13 2.64 -90.89 -59.92
CA VAL A 13 3.58 -90.47 -58.86
C VAL A 13 4.22 -89.11 -59.18
N LEU A 14 4.60 -88.85 -60.44
CA LEU A 14 5.14 -87.55 -60.86
C LEU A 14 4.11 -86.43 -60.77
N PHE A 15 2.88 -86.66 -61.24
CA PHE A 15 1.80 -85.66 -61.15
C PHE A 15 1.35 -85.43 -59.71
N THR A 16 1.30 -86.47 -58.87
CA THR A 16 1.01 -86.30 -57.43
C THR A 16 2.14 -85.58 -56.70
N MET A 17 3.41 -85.88 -56.99
CA MET A 17 4.56 -85.14 -56.46
C MET A 17 4.58 -83.68 -56.93
N LEU A 18 4.24 -83.42 -58.21
CA LEU A 18 4.10 -82.07 -58.74
C LEU A 18 2.97 -81.31 -58.03
N LEU A 19 1.80 -81.95 -57.86
CA LEU A 19 0.67 -81.38 -57.13
C LEU A 19 1.04 -81.06 -55.69
N LEU A 20 1.69 -81.99 -54.97
CA LEU A 20 2.16 -81.79 -53.59
C LEU A 20 3.21 -80.66 -53.52
N SER A 21 4.08 -80.53 -54.51
CA SER A 21 5.07 -79.43 -54.59
C SER A 21 4.40 -78.08 -54.81
N VAL A 22 3.39 -78.00 -55.68
CA VAL A 22 2.60 -76.77 -55.92
C VAL A 22 1.82 -76.38 -54.67
N ILE A 23 1.20 -77.33 -53.98
CA ILE A 23 0.51 -77.09 -52.71
C ILE A 23 1.53 -76.63 -51.64
N GLY A 24 2.70 -77.27 -51.54
CA GLY A 24 3.77 -76.88 -50.62
C GLY A 24 4.29 -75.46 -50.85
N LEU A 25 4.54 -75.08 -52.12
CA LEU A 25 4.92 -73.72 -52.49
C LEU A 25 3.79 -72.71 -52.19
N GLY A 26 2.54 -73.06 -52.51
CA GLY A 26 1.37 -72.24 -52.21
C GLY A 26 1.23 -71.94 -50.71
N MET A 27 1.41 -72.95 -49.85
CA MET A 27 1.41 -72.76 -48.40
C MET A 27 2.59 -71.89 -47.94
N MET A 28 3.80 -72.09 -48.49
CA MET A 28 4.97 -71.26 -48.13
C MET A 28 4.78 -69.78 -48.52
N TYR A 29 4.24 -69.49 -49.70
CA TYR A 29 3.91 -68.12 -50.11
C TYR A 29 2.83 -67.51 -49.23
N SER A 30 1.80 -68.28 -48.87
CA SER A 30 0.76 -67.85 -47.93
C SER A 30 1.35 -67.49 -46.56
N THR A 31 2.20 -68.34 -45.99
CA THR A 31 2.85 -68.10 -44.69
C THR A 31 3.79 -66.89 -44.71
N ASN A 32 4.55 -66.70 -45.79
CA ASN A 32 5.41 -65.52 -45.96
C ASN A 32 4.58 -64.24 -46.08
N MET A 33 3.48 -64.28 -46.83
CA MET A 33 2.56 -63.14 -46.97
C MET A 33 1.90 -62.78 -45.64
N GLU A 34 1.40 -63.76 -44.88
CA GLU A 34 0.88 -63.55 -43.52
C GLU A 34 1.94 -62.99 -42.58
N SER A 35 3.18 -63.49 -42.65
CA SER A 35 4.29 -62.99 -41.82
C SER A 35 4.63 -61.54 -42.15
N ALA A 36 4.66 -61.18 -43.45
CA ALA A 36 4.91 -59.81 -43.88
C ALA A 36 3.76 -58.85 -43.50
N ILE A 37 2.50 -59.28 -43.66
CA ILE A 37 1.33 -58.53 -43.21
C ILE A 37 1.39 -58.30 -41.70
N ASN A 38 1.68 -59.34 -40.92
CA ASN A 38 1.81 -59.24 -39.46
C ASN A 38 2.98 -58.35 -39.04
N SER A 39 4.09 -58.34 -39.78
CA SER A 39 5.21 -57.43 -39.54
C SER A 39 4.80 -55.98 -39.80
N ASN A 40 4.18 -55.70 -40.95
CA ASN A 40 3.72 -54.35 -41.31
C ASN A 40 2.65 -53.85 -40.33
N TYR A 41 1.74 -54.72 -39.91
CA TYR A 41 0.72 -54.39 -38.92
C TYR A 41 1.34 -54.03 -37.57
N ARG A 42 2.29 -54.85 -37.08
CA ARG A 42 3.01 -54.55 -35.83
C ARG A 42 3.79 -53.25 -35.91
N ASP A 43 4.49 -53.03 -37.02
CA ASP A 43 5.28 -51.82 -37.23
C ASP A 43 4.41 -50.55 -37.25
N LYS A 44 3.26 -50.61 -37.93
CA LYS A 44 2.26 -49.53 -37.91
C LYS A 44 1.69 -49.29 -36.50
N GLN A 45 1.41 -50.35 -35.75
CA GLN A 45 0.95 -50.22 -34.36
C GLN A 45 2.02 -49.60 -33.46
N THR A 46 3.29 -49.96 -33.63
CA THR A 46 4.41 -49.33 -32.90
C THR A 46 4.50 -47.84 -33.19
N ALA A 47 4.43 -47.43 -34.46
CA ALA A 47 4.39 -46.01 -34.82
C ALA A 47 3.22 -45.29 -34.15
N LEU A 48 2.02 -45.90 -34.18
CA LEU A 48 0.82 -45.32 -33.59
C LEU A 48 0.96 -45.14 -32.07
N TYR A 49 1.41 -46.17 -31.34
CA TYR A 49 1.60 -46.07 -29.90
C TYR A 49 2.68 -45.05 -29.53
N ALA A 50 3.75 -44.92 -30.32
CA ALA A 50 4.75 -43.89 -30.12
C ALA A 50 4.17 -42.47 -30.31
N ALA A 51 3.34 -42.25 -31.32
CA ALA A 51 2.65 -40.96 -31.52
C ALA A 51 1.68 -40.65 -30.37
N LEU A 52 0.88 -41.64 -29.94
CA LEU A 52 -0.03 -41.48 -28.80
C LEU A 52 0.73 -41.21 -27.49
N ALA A 53 1.87 -41.86 -27.26
CA ALA A 53 2.72 -41.61 -26.11
C ALA A 53 3.29 -40.18 -26.12
N GLY A 54 3.71 -39.67 -27.28
CA GLY A 54 4.12 -38.26 -27.40
C GLY A 54 3.00 -37.27 -27.10
N LEU A 55 1.76 -37.57 -27.52
CA LEU A 55 0.60 -36.75 -27.15
C LEU A 55 0.37 -36.75 -25.64
N GLN A 56 0.54 -37.88 -24.94
CA GLN A 56 0.45 -37.94 -23.48
C GLN A 56 1.56 -37.13 -22.80
N GLU A 57 2.80 -37.29 -23.27
CA GLU A 57 3.94 -36.53 -22.74
C GLU A 57 3.73 -35.02 -22.86
N SER A 58 3.22 -34.54 -24.00
CA SER A 58 2.92 -33.12 -24.17
C SER A 58 1.83 -32.60 -23.24
N ARG A 59 0.80 -33.41 -22.92
CA ARG A 59 -0.21 -33.03 -21.90
C ARG A 59 0.42 -32.84 -20.53
N ASP A 60 1.26 -33.79 -20.12
CA ASP A 60 1.95 -33.74 -18.83
C ASP A 60 2.94 -32.56 -18.76
N ARG A 61 3.51 -32.13 -19.88
CA ARG A 61 4.37 -30.93 -19.95
C ARG A 61 3.58 -29.62 -19.88
N ILE A 62 2.34 -29.58 -20.40
CA ILE A 62 1.48 -28.39 -20.35
C ILE A 62 0.96 -28.15 -18.94
N GLN A 63 0.59 -29.21 -18.23
CA GLN A 63 0.13 -29.15 -16.84
C GLN A 63 0.85 -30.22 -16.00
N PRO A 64 2.09 -29.96 -15.56
CA PRO A 64 2.90 -30.95 -14.85
C PRO A 64 2.30 -31.25 -13.48
N ALA A 65 1.76 -32.46 -13.33
CA ALA A 65 1.34 -32.99 -12.03
C ALA A 65 2.55 -33.38 -11.15
N THR A 66 3.76 -33.50 -11.72
CA THR A 66 4.99 -33.87 -11.01
C THR A 66 6.16 -32.98 -11.42
N ALA A 67 7.02 -32.63 -10.46
CA ALA A 67 8.19 -31.76 -10.69
C ALA A 67 9.31 -32.40 -11.55
N ASN A 68 9.16 -33.68 -11.93
CA ASN A 68 10.18 -34.44 -12.68
C ASN A 68 10.03 -34.32 -14.21
N ILE A 69 8.98 -33.64 -14.70
CA ILE A 69 8.79 -33.35 -16.12
C ILE A 69 9.04 -31.86 -16.34
N VAL A 70 10.01 -31.53 -17.19
CA VAL A 70 10.37 -30.14 -17.49
C VAL A 70 9.27 -29.52 -18.37
N ALA A 71 8.54 -28.57 -17.80
CA ALA A 71 7.60 -27.74 -18.53
C ALA A 71 8.33 -26.87 -19.58
N PRO A 72 7.67 -26.51 -20.70
CA PRO A 72 8.23 -25.55 -21.64
C PRO A 72 8.51 -24.20 -20.96
N THR A 73 9.54 -23.47 -21.41
CA THR A 73 9.93 -22.15 -20.89
C THR A 73 8.87 -21.05 -21.09
N GLY A 74 7.81 -21.37 -21.82
CA GLY A 74 6.54 -20.65 -21.91
C GLY A 74 5.56 -21.52 -22.71
N LEU A 75 4.25 -21.38 -22.48
CA LEU A 75 3.23 -22.08 -23.27
C LEU A 75 2.79 -21.24 -24.48
N PRO A 76 2.24 -21.88 -25.52
CA PRO A 76 1.70 -21.14 -26.66
C PRO A 76 0.61 -20.14 -26.26
N ALA A 77 0.62 -18.97 -26.90
CA ALA A 77 -0.34 -17.89 -26.79
C ALA A 77 -0.87 -17.51 -28.19
N PHE A 78 -2.10 -16.99 -28.23
CA PHE A 78 -2.63 -16.35 -29.43
C PHE A 78 -1.94 -15.00 -29.63
N VAL A 79 -1.31 -14.80 -30.79
CA VAL A 79 -0.57 -13.58 -31.14
C VAL A 79 -1.45 -12.56 -31.87
N SER A 80 -2.44 -13.01 -32.65
CA SER A 80 -3.44 -12.19 -33.33
C SER A 80 -4.62 -13.05 -33.78
N SER A 81 -5.70 -12.44 -34.30
CA SER A 81 -6.86 -13.19 -34.83
C SER A 81 -6.41 -14.24 -35.85
N GLY A 82 -6.60 -15.53 -35.51
CA GLY A 82 -6.22 -16.66 -36.35
C GLY A 82 -4.77 -17.10 -36.31
N SER A 83 -3.95 -16.61 -35.38
CA SER A 83 -2.55 -17.03 -35.26
C SER A 83 -2.19 -17.30 -33.80
N ALA A 84 -1.94 -18.57 -33.48
CA ALA A 84 -1.28 -18.99 -32.25
C ALA A 84 0.17 -19.33 -32.57
N ASN A 85 1.11 -18.91 -31.71
CA ASN A 85 2.48 -19.43 -31.80
C ASN A 85 2.47 -20.94 -31.48
N VAL A 86 3.57 -21.62 -31.81
CA VAL A 86 3.68 -23.07 -31.67
C VAL A 86 4.91 -23.43 -30.83
N ILE A 87 4.88 -24.60 -30.22
CA ILE A 87 6.06 -25.19 -29.61
C ILE A 87 6.26 -26.57 -30.21
N TYR A 88 7.51 -26.88 -30.57
CA TYR A 88 7.89 -28.22 -30.97
C TYR A 88 8.73 -28.88 -29.87
N ILE A 89 8.30 -30.07 -29.48
CA ILE A 89 9.14 -31.02 -28.74
C ILE A 89 9.74 -31.94 -29.80
N VAL A 90 11.05 -31.95 -29.94
CA VAL A 90 11.75 -32.81 -30.91
C VAL A 90 12.53 -33.91 -30.23
N ALA A 91 12.59 -35.08 -30.86
CA ALA A 91 13.30 -36.25 -30.36
C ALA A 91 14.80 -35.97 -30.20
N ASP A 92 15.43 -35.36 -31.21
CA ASP A 92 16.84 -35.00 -31.23
C ASP A 92 17.14 -33.88 -32.25
N SER A 93 18.41 -33.51 -32.41
CA SER A 93 18.86 -32.43 -33.29
C SER A 93 18.75 -32.73 -34.79
N THR A 94 18.48 -33.97 -35.20
CA THR A 94 18.29 -34.36 -36.60
C THR A 94 16.85 -34.17 -37.08
N VAL A 95 15.91 -34.04 -36.14
CA VAL A 95 14.49 -33.81 -36.43
C VAL A 95 14.24 -32.31 -36.52
N ASN A 96 13.88 -31.84 -37.72
CA ASN A 96 13.49 -30.45 -37.94
C ASN A 96 12.11 -30.37 -38.60
N PRO A 97 11.02 -30.18 -37.83
CA PRO A 97 9.66 -30.13 -38.38
C PRO A 97 9.37 -28.87 -39.19
N THR A 98 10.22 -27.85 -39.13
CA THR A 98 10.00 -26.56 -39.81
C THR A 98 10.72 -26.43 -41.15
N ASP A 99 11.60 -27.37 -41.50
CA ASP A 99 12.33 -27.39 -42.77
C ASP A 99 11.70 -28.41 -43.74
N PRO A 100 11.17 -27.98 -44.91
CA PRO A 100 10.58 -28.87 -45.92
C PRO A 100 11.52 -29.93 -46.46
N ASN A 101 12.82 -29.69 -46.39
CA ASN A 101 13.81 -30.63 -46.90
C ASN A 101 14.13 -31.71 -45.86
N ASN A 102 13.66 -31.55 -44.62
CA ASN A 102 13.82 -32.57 -43.59
C ASN A 102 12.78 -33.69 -43.79
N THR A 103 13.23 -34.93 -43.65
CA THR A 103 12.39 -36.14 -43.75
C THR A 103 11.19 -36.12 -42.79
N PHE A 104 11.29 -35.38 -41.69
CA PHE A 104 10.29 -35.27 -40.63
C PHE A 104 9.59 -33.90 -40.63
N PHE A 105 9.53 -33.23 -41.79
CA PHE A 105 8.76 -32.01 -41.96
C PHE A 105 7.29 -32.16 -41.50
N ASP A 106 6.74 -31.11 -40.89
CA ASP A 106 5.34 -31.05 -40.47
C ASP A 106 4.40 -30.80 -41.66
N THR A 107 3.92 -31.89 -42.25
CA THR A 107 3.02 -31.87 -43.41
C THR A 107 1.60 -31.40 -43.10
N GLU A 108 1.24 -31.21 -41.83
CA GLU A 108 -0.10 -30.76 -41.40
C GLU A 108 -0.14 -29.26 -41.08
N PHE A 109 1.02 -28.62 -40.95
CA PHE A 109 1.15 -27.26 -40.43
C PHE A 109 0.26 -26.22 -41.13
N CYS A 110 0.25 -26.21 -42.46
CA CYS A 110 -0.56 -25.33 -43.28
C CYS A 110 -2.03 -25.78 -43.39
N GLN A 111 -2.31 -27.10 -43.28
CA GLN A 111 -3.67 -27.65 -43.39
C GLN A 111 -4.54 -27.23 -42.20
N GLU A 112 -3.92 -27.12 -41.03
CA GLU A 112 -4.59 -26.75 -39.78
C GLU A 112 -4.66 -25.24 -39.54
N LYS A 113 -4.31 -24.45 -40.57
CA LYS A 113 -4.37 -22.98 -40.55
C LYS A 113 -3.69 -22.35 -39.34
N VAL A 114 -2.68 -23.04 -38.79
CA VAL A 114 -1.87 -22.54 -37.69
C VAL A 114 -1.11 -21.31 -38.18
N LEU A 115 -0.96 -20.30 -37.33
CA LEU A 115 -0.36 -19.00 -37.72
C LEU A 115 -1.02 -18.31 -38.93
N GLY A 116 -2.32 -18.53 -39.15
CA GLY A 116 -3.05 -17.91 -40.25
C GLY A 116 -2.68 -18.45 -41.63
N MET A 117 -1.96 -19.58 -41.70
CA MET A 117 -1.62 -20.23 -42.96
C MET A 117 -2.86 -20.73 -43.69
N THR A 118 -2.75 -20.85 -45.00
CA THR A 118 -3.82 -21.38 -45.85
C THR A 118 -3.36 -22.70 -46.46
N GLY A 119 -4.13 -23.75 -46.22
CA GLY A 119 -3.91 -25.09 -46.73
C GLY A 119 -5.24 -25.82 -46.91
N THR A 120 -5.25 -26.81 -47.79
CA THR A 120 -6.42 -27.67 -48.02
C THR A 120 -6.32 -28.90 -47.12
N ALA A 121 -7.39 -29.19 -46.38
CA ALA A 121 -7.43 -30.39 -45.54
C ALA A 121 -7.24 -31.66 -46.38
N GLY A 122 -6.36 -32.55 -45.93
CA GLY A 122 -5.95 -33.77 -46.63
C GLY A 122 -4.86 -33.57 -47.70
N VAL A 123 -4.32 -32.37 -47.88
CA VAL A 123 -3.23 -32.08 -48.84
C VAL A 123 -1.95 -31.75 -48.06
N PRO A 124 -0.93 -32.63 -48.08
CA PRO A 124 0.33 -32.41 -47.39
C PRO A 124 0.98 -31.06 -47.75
N CYS A 125 1.46 -30.35 -46.74
CA CYS A 125 2.25 -29.14 -46.94
C CYS A 125 3.57 -29.49 -47.64
N THR A 126 3.93 -28.73 -48.67
CA THR A 126 5.13 -28.97 -49.50
C THR A 126 6.13 -27.83 -49.49
N SER A 127 5.79 -26.69 -48.88
CA SER A 127 6.65 -25.52 -48.79
C SER A 127 6.96 -25.20 -47.33
N ALA A 128 8.10 -24.53 -47.12
CA ALA A 128 8.49 -24.09 -45.79
C ALA A 128 7.36 -23.25 -45.26
N PRO A 129 6.98 -23.37 -43.98
CA PRO A 129 6.16 -22.34 -43.40
C PRO A 129 6.88 -21.03 -43.75
N SER A 130 6.15 -20.06 -44.29
CA SER A 130 6.61 -18.67 -44.24
C SER A 130 5.94 -18.06 -43.02
N PRO A 131 6.26 -18.50 -41.78
CA PRO A 131 5.77 -17.84 -40.60
C PRO A 131 6.40 -16.44 -40.57
N PRO A 132 5.88 -15.51 -39.74
CA PRO A 132 6.50 -14.21 -39.54
C PRO A 132 8.02 -14.37 -39.29
N THR A 133 8.84 -13.56 -39.97
CA THR A 133 10.32 -13.66 -39.88
C THR A 133 10.81 -13.56 -38.43
N GLY A 134 11.62 -14.52 -37.98
CA GLY A 134 12.20 -14.58 -36.63
C GLY A 134 11.97 -15.95 -35.94
N THR A 135 12.49 -16.14 -34.74
CA THR A 135 12.25 -17.34 -33.89
C THR A 135 11.13 -17.12 -32.86
N SER A 136 10.45 -15.97 -32.89
CA SER A 136 9.41 -15.64 -31.91
C SER A 136 8.10 -16.43 -32.10
N TRP A 137 7.88 -17.02 -33.27
CA TRP A 137 6.69 -17.81 -33.60
C TRP A 137 6.79 -19.29 -33.18
N TYR A 138 8.01 -19.81 -32.92
CA TYR A 138 8.22 -21.15 -32.36
C TYR A 138 9.43 -21.25 -31.44
N GLN A 139 9.28 -22.02 -30.37
CA GLN A 139 10.40 -22.41 -29.50
C GLN A 139 10.72 -23.89 -29.75
N PRO A 140 11.90 -24.23 -30.29
CA PRO A 140 12.35 -25.62 -30.34
C PRO A 140 12.89 -26.03 -28.97
N LEU A 141 12.17 -26.89 -28.25
CA LEU A 141 12.70 -27.55 -27.07
C LEU A 141 13.43 -28.82 -27.51
N VAL A 142 14.75 -28.85 -27.33
CA VAL A 142 15.55 -30.02 -27.69
C VAL A 142 15.63 -30.98 -26.51
N ASN A 143 15.01 -32.14 -26.75
CA ASN A 143 15.25 -33.47 -26.19
C ASN A 143 14.19 -34.01 -25.20
N HIS A 144 13.57 -35.10 -25.64
CA HIS A 144 12.69 -36.01 -24.91
C HIS A 144 13.38 -36.70 -23.70
N SER A 145 14.71 -36.59 -23.54
CA SER A 145 15.47 -37.44 -22.58
C SER A 145 16.79 -36.90 -21.98
N LEU A 146 17.11 -35.59 -21.96
CA LEU A 146 18.48 -35.16 -21.58
C LEU A 146 18.92 -35.37 -20.13
N SER A 147 18.03 -35.57 -19.16
CA SER A 147 18.49 -35.94 -17.82
C SER A 147 18.43 -37.45 -17.63
N ALA A 148 19.50 -38.03 -17.07
CA ALA A 148 19.49 -39.41 -16.55
C ALA A 148 18.38 -39.64 -15.48
N SER A 149 17.77 -38.56 -14.99
CA SER A 149 16.66 -38.52 -14.05
C SER A 149 15.28 -38.34 -14.69
N ALA A 150 15.17 -38.17 -16.01
CA ALA A 150 13.87 -37.98 -16.67
C ALA A 150 13.08 -39.30 -16.58
N PRO A 151 11.80 -39.28 -16.15
CA PRO A 151 10.98 -40.50 -16.01
C PRO A 151 10.88 -41.35 -17.29
N TRP A 152 11.12 -40.70 -18.44
CA TRP A 152 10.98 -41.26 -19.79
C TRP A 152 12.33 -41.49 -20.49
N ASN A 153 13.46 -41.44 -19.76
CA ASN A 153 14.76 -41.89 -20.27
C ASN A 153 14.77 -43.43 -20.36
N LEU A 154 14.00 -43.94 -21.32
CA LEU A 154 13.82 -45.36 -21.56
C LEU A 154 15.08 -45.93 -22.23
N SER A 155 15.48 -47.12 -21.80
CA SER A 155 16.57 -47.89 -22.43
C SER A 155 16.30 -48.22 -23.91
N ALA A 156 15.03 -48.16 -24.32
CA ALA A 156 14.58 -48.17 -25.71
C ALA A 156 13.73 -46.91 -25.96
N PRO A 157 14.29 -45.87 -26.60
CA PRO A 157 13.55 -44.64 -26.90
C PRO A 157 12.41 -44.93 -27.87
N LEU A 158 11.27 -44.26 -27.65
CA LEU A 158 10.09 -44.35 -28.51
C LEU A 158 10.43 -43.83 -29.92
N ASP A 159 9.76 -44.37 -30.94
CA ASP A 159 9.92 -43.96 -32.35
C ASP A 159 9.31 -42.57 -32.66
N LEU A 160 9.01 -41.77 -31.64
CA LEU A 160 8.55 -40.39 -31.75
C LEU A 160 9.59 -39.53 -32.49
N LYS A 161 9.12 -38.55 -33.27
CA LYS A 161 9.98 -37.57 -33.95
C LYS A 161 9.74 -36.18 -33.43
N TRP A 162 8.50 -35.71 -33.47
CA TRP A 162 8.16 -34.41 -32.93
C TRP A 162 6.71 -34.37 -32.42
N ILE A 163 6.46 -33.42 -31.52
CA ILE A 163 5.14 -33.03 -31.06
C ILE A 163 4.99 -31.52 -31.24
N ARG A 164 3.92 -31.08 -31.89
CA ARG A 164 3.49 -29.69 -31.98
C ARG A 164 2.44 -29.39 -30.92
N ILE A 165 2.60 -28.28 -30.23
CA ILE A 165 1.64 -27.73 -29.27
C ILE A 165 1.23 -26.34 -29.72
N ASN A 166 -0.08 -26.09 -29.84
CA ASN A 166 -0.64 -24.76 -30.06
C ASN A 166 -2.00 -24.60 -29.38
N LEU A 167 -2.43 -23.35 -29.17
CA LEU A 167 -3.83 -23.08 -28.80
C LEU A 167 -4.75 -23.30 -30.00
N LYS A 168 -5.97 -23.76 -29.76
CA LYS A 168 -6.98 -23.98 -30.80
C LYS A 168 -7.66 -22.67 -31.17
N GLY A 169 -7.71 -22.40 -32.47
CA GLY A 169 -8.58 -21.41 -33.10
C GLY A 169 -9.80 -22.08 -33.73
N ASN A 170 -10.86 -21.31 -33.93
CA ASN A 170 -12.14 -21.80 -34.41
C ASN A 170 -12.05 -22.60 -35.71
N ASN A 171 -11.19 -22.18 -36.64
CA ASN A 171 -11.06 -22.77 -37.98
C ASN A 171 -9.80 -23.64 -38.17
N MET A 172 -9.12 -24.03 -37.09
CA MET A 172 -7.90 -24.86 -37.17
C MET A 172 -8.18 -26.35 -37.41
N THR A 173 -9.43 -26.78 -37.23
CA THR A 173 -9.90 -28.12 -37.57
C THR A 173 -10.78 -28.12 -38.82
N PRO A 174 -10.95 -29.27 -39.52
CA PRO A 174 -11.82 -29.37 -40.70
C PRO A 174 -13.24 -28.87 -40.45
N VAL A 175 -13.76 -29.10 -39.24
CA VAL A 175 -15.04 -28.55 -38.78
C VAL A 175 -14.74 -27.39 -37.82
N ALA A 176 -15.34 -26.23 -38.09
CA ALA A 176 -15.20 -25.08 -37.20
C ALA A 176 -15.99 -25.27 -35.90
N THR A 177 -15.47 -24.80 -34.77
CA THR A 177 -16.12 -24.97 -33.46
C THR A 177 -17.54 -24.42 -33.44
N ASN A 178 -17.77 -23.24 -34.03
CA ASN A 178 -19.09 -22.63 -34.15
C ASN A 178 -19.83 -22.97 -35.46
N GLY A 179 -19.32 -23.91 -36.27
CA GLY A 179 -19.85 -24.22 -37.60
C GLY A 179 -19.55 -23.18 -38.69
N ASN A 180 -18.91 -22.05 -38.37
CA ASN A 180 -18.53 -21.01 -39.32
C ASN A 180 -17.00 -20.94 -39.51
N SER A 181 -16.50 -21.49 -40.61
CA SER A 181 -15.06 -21.52 -40.92
C SER A 181 -14.42 -20.18 -41.29
N ALA A 182 -15.22 -19.11 -41.45
CA ALA A 182 -14.71 -17.77 -41.74
C ALA A 182 -14.10 -17.09 -40.50
N THR A 183 -14.52 -17.47 -39.29
CA THR A 183 -13.99 -16.93 -38.04
C THR A 183 -12.77 -17.72 -37.56
N SER A 184 -11.74 -17.03 -37.09
CA SER A 184 -10.47 -17.62 -36.61
C SER A 184 -10.16 -17.30 -35.14
N THR A 185 -11.18 -16.87 -34.39
CA THR A 185 -11.12 -16.55 -32.97
C THR A 185 -10.59 -17.73 -32.15
N GLN A 186 -9.82 -17.44 -31.10
CA GLN A 186 -9.39 -18.46 -30.13
C GLN A 186 -10.60 -19.21 -29.54
N VAL A 187 -10.41 -20.49 -29.26
CA VAL A 187 -11.40 -21.35 -28.60
C VAL A 187 -11.05 -21.50 -27.13
N CYS A 188 -12.06 -21.36 -26.28
CA CYS A 188 -12.02 -21.63 -24.85
C CYS A 188 -12.95 -22.80 -24.52
N TRP A 189 -12.89 -23.28 -23.27
CA TRP A 189 -13.66 -24.40 -22.76
C TRP A 189 -14.50 -23.94 -21.57
N ASP A 190 -15.82 -24.03 -21.70
CA ASP A 190 -16.77 -23.63 -20.64
C ASP A 190 -17.03 -24.76 -19.61
N GLY A 191 -16.34 -25.90 -19.75
CA GLY A 191 -16.56 -27.10 -18.92
C GLY A 191 -17.36 -28.20 -19.61
N GLN A 192 -18.18 -27.85 -20.60
CA GLN A 192 -19.03 -28.78 -21.37
C GLN A 192 -18.80 -28.71 -22.88
N ASN A 193 -18.62 -27.51 -23.42
CA ASN A 193 -18.52 -27.21 -24.83
C ASN A 193 -17.29 -26.36 -25.13
N GLN A 194 -16.81 -26.48 -26.36
CA GLN A 194 -15.85 -25.56 -26.93
C GLN A 194 -16.59 -24.30 -27.36
N VAL A 195 -16.17 -23.15 -26.83
CA VAL A 195 -16.78 -21.85 -27.10
C VAL A 195 -15.76 -20.90 -27.70
N LEU A 196 -16.20 -19.95 -28.52
CA LEU A 196 -15.31 -18.87 -28.97
C LEU A 196 -14.92 -18.00 -27.78
N LEU A 197 -13.72 -17.44 -27.81
CA LEU A 197 -13.26 -16.46 -26.82
C LEU A 197 -14.33 -15.36 -26.68
N PRO A 198 -14.97 -15.23 -25.50
CA PRO A 198 -16.06 -14.28 -25.32
C PRO A 198 -15.58 -12.83 -25.40
N GLY A 199 -16.52 -11.91 -25.67
CA GLY A 199 -16.26 -10.49 -25.48
C GLY A 199 -15.88 -10.18 -24.03
N GLY A 200 -14.90 -9.29 -23.83
CA GLY A 200 -14.42 -8.97 -22.48
C GLY A 200 -13.47 -10.00 -21.87
N TYR A 201 -12.97 -10.96 -22.64
CA TYR A 201 -11.94 -11.92 -22.22
C TYR A 201 -10.61 -11.69 -22.94
N THR A 202 -9.53 -12.09 -22.28
CA THR A 202 -8.16 -12.08 -22.82
C THR A 202 -7.82 -13.41 -23.51
N SER A 203 -6.73 -13.44 -24.29
CA SER A 203 -6.22 -14.68 -24.91
C SER A 203 -5.82 -15.77 -23.90
N SER A 204 -5.85 -15.49 -22.59
CA SER A 204 -5.72 -16.53 -21.57
C SER A 204 -7.03 -17.25 -21.24
N CYS A 205 -8.13 -16.97 -21.94
CA CYS A 205 -9.49 -17.42 -21.58
C CYS A 205 -9.93 -16.93 -20.20
N ALA A 206 -9.35 -15.82 -19.73
CA ALA A 206 -9.71 -15.17 -18.48
C ALA A 206 -10.44 -13.84 -18.77
N PRO A 207 -11.45 -13.47 -17.97
CA PRO A 207 -12.17 -12.23 -18.15
C PRO A 207 -11.25 -11.04 -17.82
N ASN A 208 -11.52 -9.93 -18.50
CA ASN A 208 -11.01 -8.63 -18.11
C ASN A 208 -11.56 -8.28 -16.72
N GLY A 209 -10.71 -7.73 -15.88
CA GLY A 209 -11.09 -7.27 -14.56
C GLY A 209 -11.48 -5.80 -14.50
N SER A 210 -11.95 -5.44 -13.32
CA SER A 210 -12.24 -4.08 -12.86
C SER A 210 -11.53 -3.86 -11.53
N VAL A 211 -11.15 -2.62 -11.22
CA VAL A 211 -10.49 -2.28 -9.96
C VAL A 211 -11.47 -2.44 -8.80
N THR A 212 -11.10 -3.24 -7.81
CA THR A 212 -11.98 -3.58 -6.68
C THR A 212 -11.53 -2.97 -5.38
N THR A 213 -10.22 -2.96 -5.16
CA THR A 213 -9.63 -2.39 -3.96
C THR A 213 -8.43 -1.53 -4.34
N ILE A 214 -8.24 -0.46 -3.57
CA ILE A 214 -7.01 0.33 -3.58
C ILE A 214 -6.55 0.43 -2.14
N THR A 215 -5.44 -0.23 -1.85
CA THR A 215 -4.90 -0.31 -0.49
C THR A 215 -3.70 0.63 -0.38
N PRO A 216 -3.72 1.60 0.56
CA PRO A 216 -2.53 2.39 0.87
C PRO A 216 -1.41 1.45 1.37
N THR A 217 -0.25 1.50 0.74
CA THR A 217 0.97 0.81 1.20
C THR A 217 1.87 1.72 2.02
N ASN A 218 1.83 3.03 1.75
CA ASN A 218 2.36 4.07 2.61
C ASN A 218 1.34 5.22 2.64
N PRO A 219 0.82 5.61 3.81
CA PRO A 219 -0.17 6.67 3.90
C PRO A 219 0.38 8.07 3.57
N GLY A 220 1.70 8.23 3.47
CA GLY A 220 2.35 9.52 3.26
C GLY A 220 2.10 10.50 4.40
N SER A 221 2.48 11.77 4.24
CA SER A 221 2.22 12.85 5.20
C SER A 221 2.35 14.23 4.58
N GLY A 222 1.71 15.23 5.18
CA GLY A 222 1.80 16.64 4.76
C GLY A 222 0.81 17.07 3.67
N TYR A 223 -0.25 16.30 3.45
CA TYR A 223 -1.28 16.59 2.45
C TYR A 223 -2.20 17.74 2.85
N THR A 224 -1.99 18.95 2.34
CA THR A 224 -2.83 20.12 2.65
C THR A 224 -4.14 20.18 1.85
N SER A 225 -4.27 19.37 0.81
CA SER A 225 -5.48 19.19 -0.01
C SER A 225 -5.58 17.74 -0.50
N GLN A 226 -6.78 17.31 -0.93
CA GLN A 226 -6.97 15.98 -1.51
C GLN A 226 -6.03 15.79 -2.71
N PRO A 227 -5.14 14.78 -2.70
CA PRO A 227 -4.23 14.56 -3.82
C PRO A 227 -4.97 13.96 -5.02
N ALA A 228 -4.52 14.31 -6.23
CA ALA A 228 -4.98 13.64 -7.43
C ALA A 228 -4.50 12.17 -7.42
N VAL A 229 -5.43 11.24 -7.63
CA VAL A 229 -5.14 9.80 -7.74
C VAL A 229 -5.29 9.41 -9.20
N THR A 230 -4.21 8.88 -9.78
CA THR A 230 -4.20 8.38 -11.16
C THR A 230 -4.00 6.88 -11.15
N ILE A 231 -4.95 6.15 -11.73
CA ILE A 231 -4.85 4.71 -11.95
C ILE A 231 -4.44 4.52 -13.42
N SER A 232 -3.47 3.67 -13.73
CA SER A 232 -3.05 3.45 -15.13
C SER A 232 -4.22 3.01 -16.01
N ALA A 233 -4.19 3.41 -17.28
CA ALA A 233 -5.21 3.01 -18.26
C ALA A 233 -5.14 1.50 -18.56
N PRO A 234 -6.28 0.83 -18.81
CA PRO A 234 -6.29 -0.54 -19.32
C PRO A 234 -5.79 -0.59 -20.78
N PRO A 235 -5.55 -1.79 -21.34
CA PRO A 235 -5.35 -1.96 -22.78
C PRO A 235 -6.48 -1.33 -23.62
N ALA A 236 -6.20 -1.06 -24.90
CA ALA A 236 -7.14 -0.41 -25.81
C ALA A 236 -8.51 -1.10 -25.84
N GLY A 237 -9.58 -0.30 -25.68
CA GLY A 237 -10.96 -0.79 -25.58
C GLY A 237 -11.50 -0.91 -24.14
N GLY A 238 -10.66 -0.71 -23.12
CA GLY A 238 -11.10 -0.64 -21.72
C GLY A 238 -11.50 0.77 -21.26
N THR A 239 -12.21 0.85 -20.14
CA THR A 239 -12.54 2.10 -19.44
C THR A 239 -11.59 2.29 -18.26
N GLN A 240 -10.93 3.45 -18.18
CA GLN A 240 -10.00 3.74 -17.08
C GLN A 240 -10.75 3.92 -15.75
N ALA A 241 -10.25 3.26 -14.71
CA ALA A 241 -10.74 3.41 -13.35
C ALA A 241 -10.40 4.80 -12.78
N THR A 242 -11.25 5.29 -11.88
CA THR A 242 -11.05 6.56 -11.17
C THR A 242 -11.29 6.38 -9.68
N ALA A 243 -10.54 7.09 -8.85
CA ALA A 243 -10.66 7.03 -7.41
C ALA A 243 -10.31 8.37 -6.76
N THR A 244 -10.77 8.57 -5.54
CA THR A 244 -10.43 9.71 -4.69
C THR A 244 -9.81 9.23 -3.38
N ALA A 245 -8.74 9.90 -2.93
CA ALA A 245 -8.08 9.60 -1.66
C ALA A 245 -8.81 10.27 -0.50
N SER A 246 -9.05 9.54 0.58
CA SER A 246 -9.55 10.09 1.84
C SER A 246 -8.39 10.51 2.73
N LEU A 247 -8.49 11.70 3.31
CA LEU A 247 -7.46 12.26 4.20
C LEU A 247 -7.92 12.23 5.65
N THR A 248 -6.98 12.01 6.57
CA THR A 248 -7.23 12.14 8.00
C THR A 248 -6.05 12.82 8.69
N THR A 249 -6.33 13.64 9.69
CA THR A 249 -5.30 14.23 10.55
C THR A 249 -4.85 13.21 11.59
N VAL A 250 -3.55 12.92 11.64
CA VAL A 250 -2.93 12.03 12.61
C VAL A 250 -1.85 12.77 13.40
N SER A 251 -1.63 12.36 14.65
CA SER A 251 -0.52 12.87 15.45
C SER A 251 0.81 12.53 14.78
N THR A 252 1.71 13.50 14.71
CA THR A 252 3.10 13.32 14.24
C THR A 252 3.96 12.56 15.25
N GLY A 253 3.43 12.30 16.46
CA GLY A 253 4.20 11.72 17.54
C GLY A 253 5.20 12.69 18.17
N GLN A 254 5.08 13.99 17.88
CA GLN A 254 6.03 15.04 18.28
C GLN A 254 5.30 16.14 19.06
N VAL A 255 5.96 16.76 20.05
CA VAL A 255 5.43 17.92 20.76
C VAL A 255 5.64 19.17 19.89
N ALA A 256 4.55 19.78 19.42
CA ALA A 256 4.62 20.98 18.57
C ALA A 256 4.70 22.27 19.38
N SER A 257 4.03 22.32 20.53
CA SER A 257 3.99 23.53 21.35
C SER A 257 3.82 23.24 22.83
N VAL A 258 4.29 24.18 23.65
CA VAL A 258 3.97 24.30 25.05
C VAL A 258 3.33 25.68 25.23
N THR A 259 2.08 25.71 25.66
CA THR A 259 1.32 26.94 25.85
C THR A 259 1.17 27.21 27.33
N LEU A 260 1.67 28.35 27.78
CA LEU A 260 1.60 28.78 29.17
C LEU A 260 0.15 29.14 29.53
N THR A 261 -0.37 28.54 30.59
CA THR A 261 -1.72 28.80 31.12
C THR A 261 -1.65 29.86 32.22
N THR A 262 -0.65 29.78 33.10
CA THR A 262 -0.35 30.79 34.12
C THR A 262 1.16 30.99 34.23
N GLY A 263 1.61 32.24 34.31
CA GLY A 263 3.03 32.56 34.50
C GLY A 263 3.56 32.30 35.90
N GLY A 264 2.68 32.00 36.85
CA GLY A 264 3.02 31.88 38.26
C GLY A 264 3.58 33.18 38.84
N THR A 265 4.17 33.12 40.03
CA THR A 265 4.80 34.27 40.70
C THR A 265 6.03 33.84 41.51
N GLY A 266 6.93 34.79 41.78
CA GLY A 266 8.07 34.60 42.68
C GLY A 266 9.31 33.98 42.05
N TYR A 267 9.37 33.82 40.73
CA TYR A 267 10.54 33.27 40.05
C TYR A 267 11.72 34.27 40.08
N THR A 268 12.87 33.82 40.57
CA THR A 268 14.11 34.60 40.64
C THR A 268 15.15 34.18 39.59
N SER A 269 14.97 33.00 39.01
CA SER A 269 15.66 32.54 37.80
C SER A 269 14.69 31.70 36.95
N ALA A 270 15.03 31.44 35.69
CA ALA A 270 14.19 30.65 34.80
C ALA A 270 14.03 29.22 35.36
N PRO A 271 12.79 28.71 35.54
CA PRO A 271 12.59 27.34 35.99
C PRO A 271 12.95 26.33 34.89
N THR A 272 13.29 25.12 35.31
CA THR A 272 13.44 23.98 34.41
C THR A 272 12.05 23.50 33.96
N VAL A 273 11.86 23.31 32.65
CA VAL A 273 10.64 22.74 32.08
C VAL A 273 10.86 21.25 31.82
N THR A 274 10.12 20.41 32.52
CA THR A 274 10.13 18.96 32.31
C THR A 274 8.86 18.55 31.57
N LEU A 275 9.03 17.82 30.48
CA LEU A 275 7.95 17.19 29.72
C LEU A 275 7.95 15.70 30.05
N SER A 276 6.89 15.21 30.71
CA SER A 276 6.80 13.82 31.18
C SER A 276 5.46 13.18 30.77
N GLY A 277 5.44 11.85 30.66
CA GLY A 277 4.25 11.12 30.19
C GLY A 277 4.06 11.18 28.67
N GLY A 278 2.85 10.89 28.19
CA GLY A 278 2.50 10.95 26.77
C GLY A 278 3.04 9.80 25.89
N GLY A 279 3.75 8.83 26.46
CA GLY A 279 4.27 7.63 25.76
C GLY A 279 5.54 7.84 24.92
N GLY A 280 5.96 9.09 24.68
CA GLY A 280 7.13 9.43 23.87
C GLY A 280 8.39 9.81 24.68
N SER A 281 9.45 10.18 23.97
CA SER A 281 10.73 10.61 24.58
C SER A 281 11.43 11.72 23.79
N GLY A 282 12.37 12.40 24.43
CA GLY A 282 13.28 13.36 23.78
C GLY A 282 12.71 14.77 23.55
N ALA A 283 11.47 15.05 23.98
CA ALA A 283 10.96 16.42 23.97
C ALA A 283 11.61 17.23 25.08
N THR A 284 12.07 18.44 24.76
CA THR A 284 12.63 19.41 25.71
C THR A 284 12.02 20.78 25.46
N ALA A 285 11.91 21.57 26.53
CA ALA A 285 11.46 22.95 26.45
C ALA A 285 12.24 23.82 27.43
N THR A 286 12.25 25.13 27.19
CA THR A 286 12.89 26.13 28.06
C THR A 286 11.90 27.21 28.46
N ALA A 287 11.94 27.63 29.72
CA ALA A 287 11.13 28.74 30.22
C ALA A 287 11.89 30.07 30.15
N THR A 288 11.17 31.16 29.97
CA THR A 288 11.70 32.53 30.09
C THR A 288 10.95 33.28 31.17
N ILE A 289 11.65 34.00 32.04
CA ILE A 289 11.06 34.82 33.11
C ILE A 289 11.34 36.30 32.89
N VAL A 290 10.51 37.16 33.48
CA VAL A 290 10.89 38.55 33.75
C VAL A 290 11.63 38.60 35.07
N ALA A 291 12.85 39.11 35.08
CA ALA A 291 13.68 39.17 36.29
C ALA A 291 12.96 39.91 37.44
N PRO A 292 13.07 39.42 38.69
CA PRO A 292 12.43 40.06 39.83
C PRO A 292 13.12 41.39 40.18
N GLY A 293 12.36 42.37 40.65
CA GLY A 293 12.89 43.65 41.13
C GLY A 293 12.61 44.83 40.19
N SER A 294 13.12 46.00 40.58
CA SER A 294 12.79 47.28 39.96
C SER A 294 13.94 47.83 39.11
N PRO A 295 13.65 48.68 38.10
CA PRO A 295 14.70 49.49 37.48
C PRO A 295 15.11 50.66 38.41
N VAL A 296 16.34 51.14 38.26
CA VAL A 296 16.78 52.43 38.81
C VAL A 296 16.00 53.54 38.10
N GLN A 297 15.20 54.29 38.85
CA GLN A 297 14.35 55.35 38.30
C GLN A 297 15.03 56.72 38.35
N ALA A 298 15.69 57.03 39.46
CA ALA A 298 16.28 58.34 39.68
C ALA A 298 17.53 58.27 40.56
N ILE A 299 18.36 59.32 40.45
CA ILE A 299 19.49 59.58 41.32
C ILE A 299 19.29 60.96 41.93
N ASN A 300 19.35 61.03 43.25
CA ASN A 300 19.29 62.29 43.99
C ASN A 300 20.67 62.59 44.56
N VAL A 301 21.34 63.60 44.03
CA VAL A 301 22.61 64.10 44.59
C VAL A 301 22.30 64.77 45.92
N THR A 302 22.82 64.21 47.02
CA THR A 302 22.57 64.68 48.38
C THR A 302 23.63 65.70 48.83
N SER A 303 24.82 65.68 48.23
CA SER A 303 25.83 66.71 48.37
C SER A 303 26.65 66.81 47.09
N SER A 304 26.91 68.04 46.64
CA SER A 304 27.80 68.31 45.50
C SER A 304 29.28 68.10 45.81
N GLY A 305 29.64 67.90 47.08
CA GLY A 305 31.03 67.80 47.54
C GLY A 305 31.83 69.10 47.36
N THR A 306 33.13 69.04 47.65
CA THR A 306 34.06 70.19 47.50
C THR A 306 35.18 69.93 46.48
N ARG A 307 35.16 68.77 45.79
CA ARG A 307 36.07 68.48 44.68
C ARG A 307 35.63 69.17 43.40
N CYS A 308 36.57 69.84 42.74
CA CYS A 308 36.29 70.64 41.55
C CYS A 308 36.60 69.87 40.26
N TYR A 309 35.79 70.11 39.21
CA TYR A 309 35.93 69.50 37.89
C TYR A 309 36.10 70.59 36.83
N TYR A 310 36.93 70.38 35.81
CA TYR A 310 37.20 71.43 34.83
C TYR A 310 36.05 71.64 33.84
N SER A 311 35.90 70.71 32.90
CA SER A 311 34.89 70.77 31.84
C SER A 311 34.16 69.44 31.63
N THR A 312 34.81 68.31 31.95
CA THR A 312 34.24 66.97 31.83
C THR A 312 33.59 66.56 33.15
N PRO A 313 32.30 66.20 33.16
CA PRO A 313 31.65 65.68 34.35
C PRO A 313 32.32 64.40 34.87
N PRO A 314 32.26 64.10 36.18
CA PRO A 314 32.79 62.85 36.72
C PRO A 314 32.09 61.62 36.14
N SER A 315 32.80 60.49 36.09
CA SER A 315 32.15 59.20 35.87
C SER A 315 31.17 58.89 37.01
N VAL A 316 30.05 58.25 36.68
CA VAL A 316 29.08 57.77 37.66
C VAL A 316 29.13 56.24 37.64
N SER A 317 29.37 55.64 38.80
CA SER A 317 29.32 54.19 38.96
C SER A 317 28.20 53.81 39.91
N ILE A 318 27.32 52.92 39.46
CA ILE A 318 26.22 52.33 40.24
C ILE A 318 26.58 50.87 40.47
N SER A 319 26.67 50.46 41.73
CA SER A 319 27.10 49.12 42.11
C SER A 319 26.30 48.58 43.30
N GLY A 320 26.19 47.26 43.40
CA GLY A 320 25.34 46.61 44.41
C GLY A 320 23.85 46.65 44.04
N GLY A 321 22.96 46.41 45.01
CA GLY A 321 21.51 46.45 44.81
C GLY A 321 20.89 45.19 44.17
N GLY A 322 21.71 44.21 43.77
CA GLY A 322 21.27 42.92 43.20
C GLY A 322 20.89 42.96 41.72
N GLY A 323 20.77 44.14 41.11
CA GLY A 323 20.44 44.32 39.69
C GLY A 323 21.65 44.58 38.80
N THR A 324 21.41 44.66 37.49
CA THR A 324 22.43 44.93 36.47
C THR A 324 21.95 45.94 35.43
N GLY A 325 22.91 46.55 34.73
CA GLY A 325 22.64 47.39 33.55
C GLY A 325 22.24 48.84 33.84
N ALA A 326 22.15 49.27 35.11
CA ALA A 326 21.93 50.69 35.40
C ALA A 326 23.16 51.52 35.03
N THR A 327 22.92 52.60 34.28
CA THR A 327 23.94 53.59 33.89
C THR A 327 23.41 54.99 34.13
N ALA A 328 24.31 55.93 34.41
CA ALA A 328 23.97 57.32 34.65
C ALA A 328 25.09 58.25 34.20
N THR A 329 24.74 59.51 33.98
CA THR A 329 25.66 60.59 33.64
C THR A 329 25.59 61.71 34.67
N ALA A 330 26.75 62.24 35.06
CA ALA A 330 26.84 63.42 35.90
C ALA A 330 26.71 64.70 35.07
N THR A 331 26.15 65.74 35.66
CA THR A 331 26.07 67.09 35.09
C THR A 331 26.72 68.09 36.03
N LEU A 332 27.67 68.86 35.52
CA LEU A 332 28.30 69.97 36.26
C LEU A 332 27.40 71.22 36.24
N VAL A 333 27.58 72.12 37.20
CA VAL A 333 26.87 73.42 37.18
C VAL A 333 27.20 74.22 35.91
N ALA A 334 26.26 75.07 35.46
CA ALA A 334 26.39 75.79 34.19
C ALA A 334 27.59 76.75 34.16
N SER A 335 27.82 77.46 35.27
CA SER A 335 28.90 78.44 35.43
C SER A 335 30.02 77.90 36.31
N SER A 336 31.23 78.44 36.15
CA SER A 336 32.33 78.15 37.06
C SER A 336 31.94 78.49 38.51
N SER A 337 32.35 77.63 39.45
CA SER A 337 31.91 77.68 40.84
C SER A 337 32.97 77.26 41.86
N CYS A 338 34.16 76.83 41.44
CA CYS A 338 35.23 76.39 42.33
C CYS A 338 36.60 76.59 41.66
N VAL A 339 37.70 76.46 42.42
CA VAL A 339 39.06 76.46 41.86
C VAL A 339 39.45 75.04 41.46
N TYR A 340 39.65 74.80 40.16
CA TYR A 340 40.00 73.47 39.64
C TYR A 340 41.49 73.19 39.72
N SER A 341 42.33 74.17 39.36
CA SER A 341 43.78 74.04 39.44
C SER A 341 44.40 75.35 39.91
N TRP A 342 45.58 75.22 40.50
CA TRP A 342 46.25 76.32 41.16
C TRP A 342 47.76 76.23 40.98
N ASN A 343 48.30 77.12 40.15
CA ASN A 343 49.73 77.20 39.81
C ASN A 343 50.29 78.58 40.16
N PRO A 344 50.29 78.94 41.45
CA PRO A 344 50.67 80.27 41.87
C PRO A 344 52.12 80.58 41.49
N THR A 345 52.38 81.86 41.29
CA THR A 345 53.74 82.41 41.21
C THR A 345 53.92 83.39 42.35
N ALA A 346 55.14 83.51 42.86
CA ALA A 346 55.39 84.39 43.98
C ALA A 346 56.76 85.06 43.89
N SER A 347 56.80 86.30 44.34
CA SER A 347 58.04 87.02 44.62
C SER A 347 58.01 87.47 46.07
N CYS A 348 58.67 86.69 46.94
CA CYS A 348 58.60 86.85 48.38
C CYS A 348 59.98 86.80 49.03
N GLY A 349 60.20 87.72 49.98
CA GLY A 349 61.41 87.77 50.80
C GLY A 349 61.41 86.78 51.96
N SER A 350 62.32 86.99 52.91
CA SER A 350 62.18 86.39 54.25
C SER A 350 60.90 86.93 54.91
N PRO A 351 60.11 86.14 55.66
CA PRO A 351 60.39 84.78 56.16
C PRO A 351 59.92 83.61 55.27
N TRP A 352 59.33 83.85 54.10
CA TRP A 352 58.71 82.78 53.29
C TRP A 352 59.71 81.85 52.57
N LYS A 353 60.97 82.25 52.41
CA LYS A 353 62.00 81.48 51.68
C LYS A 353 62.15 80.06 52.24
N GLY A 354 61.93 79.05 51.39
CA GLY A 354 62.07 77.63 51.76
C GLY A 354 60.98 77.08 52.68
N ASN A 355 60.00 77.90 53.08
CA ASN A 355 58.91 77.48 53.97
C ASN A 355 57.70 76.98 53.19
N THR A 356 56.90 76.15 53.87
CA THR A 356 55.59 75.71 53.37
C THR A 356 54.50 76.41 54.16
N GLU A 357 53.64 77.14 53.44
CA GLU A 357 52.53 77.88 53.99
C GLU A 357 51.24 77.15 53.68
N THR A 358 50.48 76.82 54.73
CA THR A 358 49.19 76.14 54.64
C THR A 358 48.04 77.13 54.93
N GLY A 359 46.83 76.81 54.49
CA GLY A 359 45.68 77.69 54.68
C GLY A 359 45.75 78.99 53.86
N ILE A 360 46.39 78.92 52.69
CA ILE A 360 46.38 80.02 51.72
C ILE A 360 44.96 80.19 51.21
N THR A 361 44.43 81.40 51.32
CA THR A 361 43.10 81.77 50.86
C THR A 361 43.17 82.55 49.55
N LEU A 362 42.13 82.43 48.73
CA LEU A 362 42.03 83.15 47.46
C LEU A 362 40.83 84.09 47.45
N SER A 363 41.02 85.31 46.95
CA SER A 363 40.00 86.35 46.82
C SER A 363 40.05 87.04 45.44
N GLY A 364 39.03 87.84 45.13
CA GLY A 364 38.92 88.56 43.84
C GLY A 364 38.24 87.81 42.69
N GLY A 365 37.73 86.59 42.92
CA GLY A 365 37.05 85.74 41.92
C GLY A 365 35.56 85.45 42.22
N GLY A 366 34.96 86.19 43.14
CA GLY A 366 33.56 86.04 43.59
C GLY A 366 33.29 84.88 44.57
N GLY A 367 34.23 83.95 44.75
CA GLY A 367 34.10 82.80 45.64
C GLY A 367 34.75 82.97 47.00
N SER A 368 34.57 81.95 47.84
CA SER A 368 35.10 81.87 49.20
C SER A 368 35.54 80.45 49.56
N SER A 369 36.18 80.32 50.72
CA SER A 369 36.54 79.03 51.34
C SER A 369 37.57 78.19 50.58
N PHE A 370 38.25 78.75 49.56
CA PHE A 370 39.44 78.10 49.02
C PHE A 370 40.50 78.00 50.12
N SER A 371 41.11 76.82 50.23
CA SER A 371 42.32 76.64 51.02
C SER A 371 43.34 75.83 50.24
N GLY A 372 44.58 76.30 50.25
CA GLY A 372 45.68 75.62 49.60
C GLY A 372 46.98 75.70 50.39
N THR A 373 47.94 74.90 49.97
CA THR A 373 49.30 74.90 50.49
C THR A 373 50.28 75.33 49.41
N ILE A 374 51.18 76.27 49.72
CA ILE A 374 52.31 76.67 48.88
C ILE A 374 53.61 76.29 49.57
N THR A 375 54.51 75.64 48.86
CA THR A 375 55.92 75.52 49.30
C THR A 375 56.78 76.46 48.47
N PHE A 376 57.41 77.43 49.13
CA PHE A 376 58.30 78.38 48.48
C PHE A 376 59.68 77.77 48.24
N HIS A 377 60.30 78.10 47.11
CA HIS A 377 61.68 77.73 46.85
C HIS A 377 62.62 78.47 47.81
N SER A 378 63.81 77.93 48.08
CA SER A 378 64.81 78.53 48.97
C SER A 378 65.27 79.93 48.51
N SER A 379 65.11 80.23 47.22
CA SER A 379 65.37 81.57 46.66
C SER A 379 64.29 82.61 46.99
N GLY A 380 63.06 82.20 47.32
CA GLY A 380 61.91 83.07 47.58
C GLY A 380 61.20 83.65 46.35
N HIS A 381 61.80 83.49 45.16
CA HIS A 381 61.30 84.08 43.90
C HIS A 381 60.57 83.05 43.01
N SER A 382 60.32 81.84 43.53
CA SER A 382 59.57 80.79 42.84
C SER A 382 58.88 79.86 43.83
N ILE A 383 57.88 79.11 43.36
CA ILE A 383 57.13 78.12 44.14
C ILE A 383 57.56 76.72 43.70
N THR A 384 57.89 75.85 44.68
CA THR A 384 58.33 74.47 44.46
C THR A 384 57.13 73.54 44.26
N SER A 385 56.05 73.74 45.02
CA SER A 385 54.81 72.98 44.88
C SER A 385 53.62 73.77 45.39
N SER A 386 52.45 73.46 44.82
CA SER A 386 51.15 73.94 45.27
C SER A 386 50.18 72.77 45.31
N SER A 387 49.26 72.77 46.27
CA SER A 387 48.17 71.80 46.33
C SER A 387 46.88 72.44 46.83
N ILE A 388 45.76 72.00 46.27
CA ILE A 388 44.43 72.45 46.67
C ILE A 388 43.95 71.53 47.79
N GLN A 389 43.68 72.11 48.97
CA GLN A 389 43.07 71.39 50.09
C GLN A 389 41.55 71.44 49.98
N ASP A 390 40.99 72.65 49.89
CA ASP A 390 39.60 72.89 49.53
C ASP A 390 39.56 73.77 48.28
N SER A 391 38.82 73.33 47.26
CA SER A 391 38.64 74.06 46.01
C SER A 391 37.81 75.34 46.20
N GLY A 392 37.12 75.45 47.33
CA GLY A 392 36.20 76.51 47.65
C GLY A 392 34.97 76.53 46.74
N THR A 393 34.04 77.45 47.02
CA THR A 393 32.77 77.55 46.31
C THR A 393 32.49 78.99 45.86
N GLY A 394 31.63 79.15 44.86
CA GLY A 394 31.23 80.46 44.33
C GLY A 394 32.26 81.18 43.44
N TYR A 395 33.39 80.54 43.10
CA TYR A 395 34.39 81.13 42.21
C TYR A 395 33.90 81.19 40.76
N THR A 396 33.31 82.33 40.39
CA THR A 396 32.75 82.60 39.05
C THR A 396 33.78 83.13 38.07
N SER A 397 34.93 83.60 38.57
CA SER A 397 36.09 84.04 37.78
C SER A 397 37.39 83.71 38.51
N ALA A 398 38.52 83.75 37.80
CA ALA A 398 39.83 83.45 38.37
C ALA A 398 40.16 84.42 39.53
N PRO A 399 40.46 83.91 40.74
CA PRO A 399 40.91 84.73 41.85
C PRO A 399 42.15 85.54 41.48
N THR A 400 42.16 86.82 41.83
CA THR A 400 43.25 87.76 41.52
C THR A 400 44.24 87.92 42.66
N THR A 401 43.85 87.58 43.88
CA THR A 401 44.65 87.81 45.09
C THR A 401 44.72 86.57 45.97
N ALA A 402 45.90 86.30 46.52
CA ALA A 402 46.12 85.29 47.55
C ALA A 402 46.41 85.96 48.90
N GLY A 403 45.91 85.36 49.98
CA GLY A 403 46.12 85.81 51.36
C GLY A 403 46.21 84.62 52.32
N GLY A 404 46.14 84.89 53.63
CA GLY A 404 46.29 83.84 54.64
C GLY A 404 47.70 83.28 54.68
N GLY A 405 47.87 82.00 55.05
CA GLY A 405 49.17 81.36 55.20
C GLY A 405 49.60 81.21 56.66
N SER A 406 50.11 80.02 56.99
CA SER A 406 50.69 79.67 58.28
C SER A 406 51.87 78.71 58.05
N PRO A 407 53.04 78.93 58.71
CA PRO A 407 53.24 79.80 59.87
C PRO A 407 53.36 81.31 59.58
N ASN A 408 53.54 81.73 58.32
CA ASN A 408 53.76 83.13 57.95
C ASN A 408 52.64 83.66 57.04
N ALA A 409 51.74 84.47 57.60
CA ALA A 409 50.67 85.11 56.83
C ALA A 409 51.23 86.01 55.71
N LEU A 410 50.69 85.88 54.50
CA LEU A 410 51.03 86.70 53.34
C LEU A 410 50.71 88.17 53.64
N THR A 411 51.71 89.03 53.48
CA THR A 411 51.61 90.49 53.67
C THR A 411 51.94 91.22 52.36
N ALA A 412 51.77 92.54 52.31
CA ALA A 412 52.03 93.33 51.10
C ALA A 412 53.47 93.22 50.54
N SER A 413 54.45 92.76 51.35
CA SER A 413 55.84 92.51 50.94
C SER A 413 56.07 91.13 50.28
N CYS A 414 55.06 90.27 50.25
CA CYS A 414 55.08 88.97 49.58
C CYS A 414 53.90 88.90 48.61
N VAL A 415 54.19 89.11 47.34
CA VAL A 415 53.15 89.09 46.29
C VAL A 415 53.07 87.68 45.75
N VAL A 416 51.95 87.02 46.03
CA VAL A 416 51.56 85.74 45.44
C VAL A 416 50.46 85.99 44.41
N THR A 417 50.77 85.74 43.15
CA THR A 417 49.79 85.76 42.06
C THR A 417 49.15 84.37 41.96
N PRO A 418 47.83 84.22 42.20
CA PRO A 418 47.20 82.91 42.30
C PRO A 418 47.31 82.04 41.05
N ASN A 419 47.18 82.62 39.86
CA ASN A 419 47.09 81.88 38.58
C ASN A 419 46.15 80.66 38.65
N ALA A 420 45.00 80.85 39.30
CA ALA A 420 44.02 79.79 39.53
C ALA A 420 43.10 79.65 38.32
N VAL A 421 42.86 78.41 37.89
CA VAL A 421 41.85 78.08 36.88
C VAL A 421 40.58 77.67 37.58
N VAL A 422 39.48 78.34 37.28
CA VAL A 422 38.17 77.96 37.83
C VAL A 422 37.58 76.76 37.10
N GLY A 423 36.89 75.92 37.85
CA GLY A 423 36.08 74.81 37.35
C GLY A 423 34.69 74.84 37.99
N LYS A 424 34.03 73.69 37.98
CA LYS A 424 32.62 73.50 38.29
C LYS A 424 32.42 72.37 39.30
N LEU A 425 31.46 72.56 40.20
CA LEU A 425 30.99 71.51 41.11
C LEU A 425 29.93 70.64 40.41
N LEU A 426 29.67 69.46 40.98
CA LEU A 426 28.58 68.60 40.51
C LEU A 426 27.22 69.28 40.76
N SER A 427 26.36 69.30 39.75
CA SER A 427 24.98 69.80 39.87
C SER A 427 23.99 68.67 40.09
N SER A 428 24.05 67.64 39.26
CA SER A 428 23.09 66.53 39.29
C SER A 428 23.69 65.28 38.67
N ALA A 429 22.99 64.17 38.82
CA ALA A 429 23.27 62.95 38.10
C ALA A 429 21.94 62.39 37.59
N THR A 430 21.91 61.94 36.33
CA THR A 430 20.69 61.51 35.65
C THR A 430 20.88 60.10 35.14
N VAL A 431 19.89 59.26 35.38
CA VAL A 431 19.88 57.86 34.92
C VAL A 431 19.72 57.84 33.40
N THR A 432 20.61 57.14 32.71
CA THR A 432 20.57 56.96 31.25
C THR A 432 20.00 55.60 30.85
N ASN A 433 20.18 54.58 31.69
CA ASN A 433 19.49 53.30 31.61
C ASN A 433 19.18 52.87 33.05
N GLY A 434 17.94 52.56 33.37
CA GLY A 434 17.54 52.11 34.70
C GLY A 434 18.02 50.69 35.04
N GLY A 435 18.46 49.94 34.03
CA GLY A 435 18.76 48.52 34.19
C GLY A 435 17.53 47.73 34.65
N SER A 436 17.76 46.54 35.18
CA SER A 436 16.70 45.69 35.72
C SER A 436 17.21 44.84 36.88
N GLY A 437 16.30 44.35 37.71
CA GLY A 437 16.63 43.38 38.74
C GLY A 437 17.10 43.95 40.07
N TYR A 438 16.95 45.26 40.32
CA TYR A 438 17.37 45.85 41.59
C TYR A 438 16.33 45.51 42.67
N THR A 439 16.74 44.66 43.61
CA THR A 439 15.92 44.19 44.75
C THR A 439 16.23 44.95 46.04
N SER A 440 17.31 45.72 46.03
CA SER A 440 17.69 46.67 47.08
C SER A 440 18.30 47.91 46.44
N PHE A 441 18.38 49.02 47.18
CA PHE A 441 18.96 50.26 46.66
C PHE A 441 20.44 50.07 46.33
N PRO A 442 20.87 50.30 45.07
CA PRO A 442 22.28 50.25 44.72
C PRO A 442 23.03 51.49 45.25
N THR A 443 24.34 51.34 45.43
CA THR A 443 25.24 52.43 45.84
C THR A 443 25.73 53.20 44.61
N ILE A 444 25.69 54.53 44.67
CA ILE A 444 26.23 55.42 43.65
C ILE A 444 27.54 56.06 44.11
N THR A 445 28.52 56.10 43.22
CA THR A 445 29.81 56.77 43.43
C THR A 445 30.16 57.66 42.25
N PHE A 446 30.90 58.73 42.52
CA PHE A 446 31.34 59.70 41.52
C PHE A 446 32.86 59.65 41.37
N GLY A 447 33.34 59.79 40.14
CA GLY A 447 34.77 59.82 39.81
C GLY A 447 35.51 60.98 40.50
N THR A 448 36.82 60.82 40.63
CA THR A 448 37.70 61.74 41.36
C THR A 448 37.78 63.10 40.66
N GLY A 449 37.42 64.19 41.36
CA GLY A 449 37.76 65.57 40.99
C GLY A 449 39.09 66.01 41.61
N ASN A 450 39.51 67.26 41.32
CA ASN A 450 40.76 67.81 41.87
C ASN A 450 40.58 68.34 43.30
N GLY A 451 41.66 68.30 44.09
CA GLY A 451 41.69 68.62 45.52
C GLY A 451 41.46 67.41 46.44
N VAL A 452 41.72 67.58 47.73
CA VAL A 452 41.57 66.52 48.76
C VAL A 452 40.25 66.58 49.55
N GLY A 453 39.33 67.46 49.15
CA GLY A 453 38.01 67.63 49.75
C GLY A 453 37.06 66.44 49.57
N THR A 454 35.79 66.60 49.98
CA THR A 454 34.79 65.53 49.94
C THR A 454 34.28 65.29 48.52
N LEU A 455 34.13 64.03 48.15
CA LEU A 455 33.47 63.65 46.90
C LEU A 455 31.97 63.98 46.97
N PRO A 456 31.32 64.21 45.82
CA PRO A 456 29.86 64.28 45.78
C PRO A 456 29.25 62.97 46.31
N THR A 457 28.09 63.07 46.94
CA THR A 457 27.31 61.93 47.43
C THR A 457 25.89 61.99 46.89
N GLY A 458 25.25 60.82 46.77
CA GLY A 458 23.87 60.73 46.29
C GLY A 458 23.21 59.43 46.72
N THR A 459 21.89 59.36 46.54
CA THR A 459 21.07 58.18 46.77
C THR A 459 20.34 57.79 45.49
N VAL A 460 20.01 56.50 45.35
CA VAL A 460 19.27 55.96 44.20
C VAL A 460 17.83 55.69 44.60
N THR A 461 16.88 55.98 43.71
CA THR A 461 15.46 55.63 43.87
C THR A 461 15.09 54.58 42.83
N LEU A 462 14.39 53.53 43.26
CA LEU A 462 13.89 52.47 42.39
C LEU A 462 12.47 52.80 41.90
N GLY A 463 12.17 52.45 40.65
CA GLY A 463 10.83 52.59 40.07
C GLY A 463 9.89 51.44 40.47
N PRO A 464 8.65 51.44 39.97
CA PRO A 464 7.77 50.28 40.12
C PRO A 464 8.35 49.08 39.35
N ALA A 465 8.28 47.90 39.95
CA ALA A 465 8.59 46.66 39.24
C ALA A 465 7.57 46.44 38.12
N ALA A 466 7.97 45.72 37.07
CA ALA A 466 7.02 45.31 36.02
C ALA A 466 5.89 44.48 36.64
N SER A 467 4.66 44.63 36.14
CA SER A 467 3.48 43.93 36.68
C SER A 467 3.61 42.39 36.62
N ASN A 468 4.45 41.88 35.73
CA ASN A 468 4.79 40.47 35.56
C ASN A 468 6.20 40.11 36.06
N ALA A 469 6.83 40.95 36.90
CA ALA A 469 8.13 40.64 37.47
C ALA A 469 8.08 39.33 38.28
N GLY A 470 9.07 38.47 38.06
CA GLY A 470 9.13 37.14 38.67
C GLY A 470 8.05 36.17 38.18
N GLN A 471 7.49 36.38 36.98
CA GLN A 471 6.60 35.43 36.31
C GLN A 471 7.30 34.79 35.11
N VAL A 472 6.95 33.55 34.80
CA VAL A 472 7.23 32.89 33.52
C VAL A 472 6.38 33.56 32.43
N THR A 473 6.97 33.84 31.28
CA THR A 473 6.31 34.53 30.16
C THR A 473 6.17 33.67 28.92
N SER A 474 7.05 32.69 28.75
CA SER A 474 6.95 31.69 27.69
C SER A 474 7.63 30.39 28.11
N ALA A 475 7.14 29.29 27.54
CA ALA A 475 7.84 28.01 27.53
C ALA A 475 7.91 27.55 26.07
N THR A 476 9.12 27.40 25.54
CA THR A 476 9.34 27.12 24.11
C THR A 476 9.94 25.74 23.95
N VAL A 477 9.36 24.93 23.05
CA VAL A 477 9.90 23.61 22.69
C VAL A 477 11.24 23.80 21.98
N THR A 478 12.29 23.20 22.53
CA THR A 478 13.66 23.24 21.98
C THR A 478 14.00 21.96 21.23
N SER A 479 13.38 20.84 21.59
CA SER A 479 13.37 19.60 20.82
C SER A 479 11.96 19.03 20.89
N PRO A 480 11.34 18.68 19.75
CA PRO A 480 9.97 18.18 19.74
C PRO A 480 9.84 16.71 20.20
N GLY A 481 10.96 15.98 20.27
CA GLY A 481 10.98 14.56 20.61
C GLY A 481 10.27 13.66 19.61
N SER A 482 9.97 12.42 19.98
CA SER A 482 9.27 11.44 19.13
C SER A 482 8.50 10.39 19.95
N GLY A 483 7.53 9.71 19.31
CA GLY A 483 6.77 8.61 19.90
C GLY A 483 5.63 9.00 20.84
N TYR A 484 5.24 10.27 20.90
CA TYR A 484 4.15 10.71 21.77
C TYR A 484 2.78 10.29 21.23
N THR A 485 2.03 9.52 22.01
CA THR A 485 0.65 9.08 21.68
C THR A 485 -0.41 9.95 22.33
N SER A 486 -0.05 10.75 23.34
CA SER A 486 -0.84 11.85 23.90
C SER A 486 0.08 13.01 24.34
N PRO A 487 -0.42 14.25 24.50
CA PRO A 487 0.40 15.37 24.93
C PRO A 487 1.05 15.11 26.30
N PRO A 488 2.38 15.29 26.47
CA PRO A 488 3.03 15.14 27.78
C PRO A 488 2.59 16.23 28.76
N THR A 489 2.62 15.90 30.06
CA THR A 489 2.41 16.89 31.12
C THR A 489 3.62 17.82 31.21
N VAL A 490 3.36 19.12 31.41
CA VAL A 490 4.41 20.13 31.56
C VAL A 490 4.58 20.45 33.03
N GLN A 491 5.80 20.37 33.55
CA GLN A 491 6.09 20.72 34.93
C GLN A 491 7.23 21.75 34.99
N PHE A 492 7.00 22.83 35.74
CA PHE A 492 8.02 23.80 36.07
C PHE A 492 8.63 23.46 37.43
N THR A 493 9.95 23.33 37.49
CA THR A 493 10.68 23.06 38.74
C THR A 493 11.89 23.99 38.90
N GLY A 494 12.26 24.33 40.13
CA GLY A 494 13.33 25.29 40.40
C GLY A 494 12.91 26.74 40.16
N GLY A 495 13.88 27.66 40.12
CA GLY A 495 13.63 29.09 39.88
C GLY A 495 13.03 29.86 41.05
N GLY A 496 12.69 29.22 42.19
CA GLY A 496 12.22 29.86 43.42
C GLY A 496 10.74 30.29 43.44
N GLY A 497 10.06 30.29 42.29
CA GLY A 497 8.65 30.63 42.16
C GLY A 497 7.70 29.44 42.23
N SER A 498 6.40 29.72 42.16
CA SER A 498 5.34 28.70 42.15
C SER A 498 4.19 29.09 41.22
N LEU A 499 3.30 28.13 40.95
CA LEU A 499 2.05 28.32 40.20
C LEU A 499 2.21 28.68 38.71
N ALA A 500 3.39 28.48 38.12
CA ALA A 500 3.50 28.43 36.66
C ALA A 500 2.91 27.11 36.17
N ASP A 501 2.03 27.20 35.18
CA ASP A 501 1.36 26.05 34.60
C ASP A 501 1.26 26.21 33.08
N ALA A 502 1.31 25.09 32.36
CA ALA A 502 1.29 25.05 30.91
C ALA A 502 0.72 23.73 30.41
N VAL A 503 0.14 23.78 29.22
CA VAL A 503 -0.32 22.60 28.50
C VAL A 503 0.55 22.39 27.26
N SER A 504 0.90 21.14 26.96
CA SER A 504 1.57 20.80 25.71
C SER A 504 0.54 20.35 24.66
N ALA A 505 0.90 20.46 23.39
CA ALA A 505 0.11 19.91 22.29
C ALA A 505 1.00 19.14 21.32
N LEU A 506 0.47 18.04 20.79
CA LEU A 506 1.15 17.28 19.73
C LEU A 506 0.98 17.97 18.38
N GLY A 507 2.01 17.87 17.54
CA GLY A 507 1.89 18.25 16.14
C GLY A 507 1.00 17.26 15.41
N VAL A 508 0.21 17.74 14.44
CA VAL A 508 -0.61 16.90 13.57
C VAL A 508 -0.15 17.02 12.13
N THR A 509 -0.29 15.94 11.37
CA THR A 509 -0.10 15.93 9.92
C THR A 509 -1.30 15.26 9.27
N THR A 510 -1.48 15.48 7.98
CA THR A 510 -2.53 14.88 7.18
C THR A 510 -1.96 13.78 6.32
N THR A 511 -2.60 12.61 6.34
CA THR A 511 -2.16 11.41 5.62
C THR A 511 -3.33 10.81 4.83
N VAL A 512 -3.02 10.00 3.83
CA VAL A 512 -4.00 9.22 3.06
C VAL A 512 -4.36 7.96 3.83
N THR A 513 -5.63 7.78 4.16
CA THR A 513 -6.09 6.64 4.97
C THR A 513 -6.83 5.58 4.17
N SER A 514 -7.59 5.99 3.16
CA SER A 514 -8.33 5.08 2.29
C SER A 514 -8.55 5.69 0.92
N PHE A 515 -9.13 4.91 0.02
CA PHE A 515 -9.54 5.36 -1.31
C PHE A 515 -11.00 4.98 -1.53
N THR A 516 -11.75 5.91 -2.12
CA THR A 516 -13.07 5.63 -2.68
C THR A 516 -12.88 5.41 -4.18
N ILE A 517 -13.34 4.27 -4.68
CA ILE A 517 -13.36 3.99 -6.13
C ILE A 517 -14.63 4.64 -6.69
N ASN A 518 -14.45 5.61 -7.58
CA ASN A 518 -15.56 6.36 -8.17
C ASN A 518 -16.06 5.68 -9.45
N ASN A 519 -15.15 5.03 -10.17
CA ASN A 519 -15.45 4.16 -11.28
C ASN A 519 -14.41 3.03 -11.27
N ALA A 520 -14.85 1.78 -11.15
CA ALA A 520 -13.97 0.61 -11.14
C ALA A 520 -13.24 0.39 -12.47
N GLY A 521 -13.69 1.04 -13.55
CA GLY A 521 -13.21 0.83 -14.90
C GLY A 521 -13.53 -0.58 -15.41
N SER A 522 -13.01 -0.90 -16.59
CA SER A 522 -13.18 -2.22 -17.22
C SER A 522 -12.05 -2.46 -18.22
N GLY A 523 -11.79 -3.73 -18.55
CA GLY A 523 -10.76 -4.07 -19.54
C GLY A 523 -9.37 -4.32 -18.95
N TYR A 524 -9.23 -4.33 -17.62
CA TYR A 524 -7.92 -4.54 -16.99
C TYR A 524 -7.49 -6.00 -17.10
N THR A 525 -6.31 -6.24 -17.67
CA THR A 525 -5.75 -7.60 -17.83
C THR A 525 -4.77 -7.97 -16.72
N ALA A 526 -4.36 -6.99 -15.92
CA ALA A 526 -3.48 -7.08 -14.75
C ALA A 526 -3.79 -5.92 -13.79
N ASP A 527 -3.31 -6.04 -12.54
CA ASP A 527 -3.45 -4.99 -11.53
C ASP A 527 -2.84 -3.67 -12.02
N PRO A 528 -3.60 -2.56 -12.04
CA PRO A 528 -3.09 -1.30 -12.52
C PRO A 528 -2.19 -0.63 -11.48
N THR A 529 -1.25 0.20 -11.95
CA THR A 529 -0.43 1.02 -11.08
C THR A 529 -1.23 2.21 -10.56
N VAL A 530 -1.11 2.51 -9.27
CA VAL A 530 -1.73 3.68 -8.64
C VAL A 530 -0.67 4.72 -8.34
N THR A 531 -0.85 5.93 -8.86
CA THR A 531 0.01 7.08 -8.58
C THR A 531 -0.79 8.13 -7.82
N ILE A 532 -0.28 8.56 -6.67
CA ILE A 532 -0.87 9.62 -5.85
C ILE A 532 0.01 10.86 -6.01
N ALA A 533 -0.56 12.02 -6.30
CA ALA A 533 0.21 13.26 -6.40
C ALA A 533 1.02 13.52 -5.10
N PRO A 534 2.25 14.05 -5.20
CA PRO A 534 3.06 14.33 -4.02
C PRO A 534 2.42 15.46 -3.18
N PRO A 535 2.55 15.42 -1.85
CA PRO A 535 2.20 16.55 -1.02
C PRO A 535 3.23 17.65 -1.28
N GLY A 536 2.81 18.91 -1.40
CA GLY A 536 3.74 20.03 -1.67
C GLY A 536 4.92 20.09 -0.69
N THR A 537 4.71 19.59 0.54
CA THR A 537 5.73 19.30 1.54
C THR A 537 5.38 17.99 2.26
N GLY A 538 6.35 17.12 2.54
CA GLY A 538 6.13 15.87 3.30
C GLY A 538 6.50 14.61 2.51
N THR A 539 5.91 13.48 2.87
CA THR A 539 6.19 12.17 2.24
C THR A 539 5.04 11.77 1.32
N GLN A 540 5.34 11.41 0.09
CA GLN A 540 4.35 10.93 -0.87
C GLN A 540 3.75 9.59 -0.43
N ALA A 541 2.42 9.50 -0.45
CA ALA A 541 1.69 8.27 -0.23
C ALA A 541 1.86 7.31 -1.43
N THR A 542 1.83 6.01 -1.15
CA THR A 542 1.86 4.94 -2.16
C THR A 542 0.69 4.00 -1.92
N ALA A 543 0.17 3.41 -3.00
CA ALA A 543 -0.94 2.45 -2.94
C ALA A 543 -0.80 1.40 -4.04
N THR A 544 -1.50 0.28 -3.86
CA THR A 544 -1.67 -0.78 -4.86
C THR A 544 -3.14 -0.96 -5.15
N ALA A 545 -3.50 -1.13 -6.43
CA ALA A 545 -4.84 -1.54 -6.83
C ALA A 545 -4.86 -3.05 -7.10
N THR A 546 -5.97 -3.69 -6.77
CA THR A 546 -6.23 -5.08 -7.14
C THR A 546 -7.46 -5.13 -8.03
N ILE A 547 -7.46 -6.01 -9.03
CA ILE A 547 -8.63 -6.26 -9.87
C ILE A 547 -9.38 -7.52 -9.44
N GLY A 548 -10.70 -7.46 -9.56
CA GLY A 548 -11.56 -8.64 -9.48
C GLY A 548 -11.85 -9.18 -10.85
N ARG A 549 -12.10 -10.50 -10.92
CA ARG A 549 -12.29 -11.25 -12.16
C ARG A 549 -13.43 -12.24 -11.99
N GLY A 550 -14.18 -12.48 -13.07
CA GLY A 550 -15.17 -13.56 -13.15
C GLY A 550 -14.56 -14.92 -13.52
N THR A 551 -15.36 -15.77 -14.18
CA THR A 551 -15.00 -17.14 -14.58
C THR A 551 -13.81 -17.24 -15.51
N ASN A 552 -12.77 -18.00 -15.13
CA ASN A 552 -11.68 -18.36 -16.04
C ASN A 552 -12.06 -19.64 -16.80
N TYR A 553 -12.40 -19.49 -18.07
CA TYR A 553 -12.61 -20.62 -18.95
C TYR A 553 -11.32 -21.39 -19.19
N GLY A 554 -11.47 -22.68 -19.45
CA GLY A 554 -10.35 -23.53 -19.81
C GLY A 554 -9.77 -23.10 -21.16
N LYS A 555 -8.45 -23.23 -21.32
CA LYS A 555 -7.80 -23.11 -22.63
C LYS A 555 -7.95 -24.42 -23.38
N VAL A 556 -8.12 -24.35 -24.70
CA VAL A 556 -8.11 -25.52 -25.57
C VAL A 556 -6.81 -25.56 -26.35
N TRP A 557 -6.05 -26.64 -26.18
CA TRP A 557 -4.84 -26.92 -26.95
C TRP A 557 -5.10 -27.97 -28.01
N MET A 558 -4.37 -27.83 -29.09
CA MET A 558 -4.25 -28.81 -30.17
C MET A 558 -2.83 -29.35 -30.15
N LEU A 559 -2.72 -30.67 -29.99
CA LEU A 559 -1.46 -31.40 -29.88
C LEU A 559 -1.36 -32.31 -31.09
N THR A 560 -0.27 -32.26 -31.83
CA THR A 560 -0.05 -33.13 -33.01
C THR A 560 1.29 -33.81 -32.90
N ALA A 561 1.33 -35.13 -33.01
CA ALA A 561 2.56 -35.90 -32.86
C ALA A 561 2.83 -36.75 -34.11
N LEU A 562 4.07 -36.72 -34.59
CA LEU A 562 4.58 -37.63 -35.61
C LEU A 562 5.51 -38.66 -34.98
N ALA A 563 5.25 -39.93 -35.28
CA ALA A 563 6.18 -41.02 -35.02
C ALA A 563 6.52 -41.76 -36.31
N GLN A 564 7.75 -42.24 -36.39
CA GLN A 564 8.23 -43.05 -37.49
C GLN A 564 9.20 -44.12 -37.00
N THR A 565 8.89 -45.39 -37.27
CA THR A 565 9.76 -46.51 -36.93
C THR A 565 10.98 -46.58 -37.84
N LYS A 566 11.98 -47.35 -37.44
CA LYS A 566 13.22 -47.54 -38.21
C LYS A 566 13.00 -48.14 -39.61
N THR A 567 11.98 -48.97 -39.75
CA THR A 567 11.54 -49.61 -41.01
C THR A 567 10.70 -48.67 -41.88
N GLY A 568 10.30 -47.51 -41.35
CA GLY A 568 9.66 -46.43 -42.10
C GLY A 568 8.15 -46.33 -41.91
N ALA A 569 7.51 -47.17 -41.08
CA ALA A 569 6.09 -47.00 -40.76
C ALA A 569 5.87 -45.66 -40.03
N ARG A 570 4.90 -44.88 -40.53
CA ARG A 570 4.54 -43.57 -40.00
C ARG A 570 3.17 -43.59 -39.36
N ALA A 571 3.03 -42.85 -38.28
CA ALA A 571 1.74 -42.53 -37.70
C ALA A 571 1.75 -41.08 -37.23
N MET A 572 0.68 -40.36 -37.56
CA MET A 572 0.43 -39.03 -37.03
C MET A 572 -0.91 -39.04 -36.30
N ALA A 573 -0.89 -38.53 -35.08
CA ALA A 573 -2.07 -38.43 -34.23
C ALA A 573 -2.23 -37.01 -33.74
N GLN A 574 -3.48 -36.56 -33.65
CA GLN A 574 -3.83 -35.28 -33.08
C GLN A 574 -4.81 -35.45 -31.92
N LEU A 575 -4.57 -34.67 -30.87
CA LEU A 575 -5.38 -34.60 -29.66
C LEU A 575 -5.82 -33.16 -29.40
N GLU A 576 -7.10 -32.98 -29.10
CA GLU A 576 -7.59 -31.75 -28.49
C GLU A 576 -7.74 -31.95 -26.99
N VAL A 577 -7.16 -31.04 -26.22
CA VAL A 577 -7.23 -31.08 -24.77
C VAL A 577 -7.63 -29.74 -24.19
N ALA A 578 -8.40 -29.77 -23.11
CA ALA A 578 -8.80 -28.57 -22.40
C ALA A 578 -8.32 -28.56 -20.96
N SER A 579 -7.95 -27.37 -20.46
CA SER A 579 -7.76 -27.21 -19.03
C SER A 579 -9.12 -27.16 -18.34
N PRO A 580 -9.19 -27.59 -17.08
CA PRO A 580 -10.38 -27.38 -16.27
C PRO A 580 -10.75 -25.89 -16.20
N VAL A 581 -12.05 -25.63 -16.05
CA VAL A 581 -12.54 -24.33 -15.62
C VAL A 581 -12.07 -24.09 -14.19
N ILE A 582 -11.58 -22.88 -13.93
CA ILE A 582 -11.15 -22.43 -12.60
C ILE A 582 -11.73 -21.05 -12.32
N GLY A 583 -11.66 -20.61 -11.08
CA GLY A 583 -12.30 -19.35 -10.67
C GLY A 583 -13.75 -19.56 -10.28
N TYR A 584 -14.46 -18.46 -10.04
CA TYR A 584 -15.89 -18.53 -9.80
C TYR A 584 -16.58 -18.81 -11.13
N ALA A 585 -17.39 -19.87 -11.19
CA ALA A 585 -18.26 -20.15 -12.31
C ALA A 585 -19.70 -20.14 -11.78
N SER A 586 -20.59 -19.38 -12.42
CA SER A 586 -22.01 -19.38 -12.08
C SER A 586 -22.63 -20.72 -12.50
N ASP A 587 -23.42 -21.30 -11.60
CA ASP A 587 -24.32 -22.42 -11.87
C ASP A 587 -25.70 -21.97 -12.36
N GLY A 588 -25.89 -20.65 -12.49
CA GLY A 588 -27.18 -20.02 -12.74
C GLY A 588 -27.96 -19.73 -11.47
N GLY A 589 -29.23 -20.13 -11.47
CA GLY A 589 -30.20 -19.74 -10.45
C GLY A 589 -29.91 -20.32 -9.06
N PHE A 590 -29.72 -21.64 -8.96
CA PHE A 590 -29.59 -22.32 -7.66
C PHE A 590 -28.71 -23.57 -7.70
N GLY A 591 -27.67 -23.64 -6.88
CA GLY A 591 -26.76 -24.77 -6.77
C GLY A 591 -26.82 -25.53 -5.46
N LEU A 592 -26.90 -26.85 -5.58
CA LEU A 592 -26.72 -27.79 -4.48
C LEU A 592 -25.45 -28.60 -4.73
N LEU A 593 -24.32 -28.10 -4.19
CA LEU A 593 -23.00 -28.64 -4.48
C LEU A 593 -22.58 -29.66 -3.42
N GLY A 594 -22.70 -30.93 -3.79
CA GLY A 594 -22.21 -32.07 -3.04
C GLY A 594 -23.04 -33.32 -3.32
N PRO A 595 -22.52 -34.50 -2.94
CA PRO A 595 -23.17 -35.77 -3.24
C PRO A 595 -24.49 -35.93 -2.47
N ASN A 596 -25.54 -36.39 -3.14
CA ASN A 596 -26.81 -36.80 -2.54
C ASN A 596 -27.39 -35.76 -1.55
N PRO A 597 -27.77 -34.56 -2.04
CA PRO A 597 -28.24 -33.47 -1.20
C PRO A 597 -29.51 -33.87 -0.44
N THR A 598 -29.66 -33.36 0.79
CA THR A 598 -30.90 -33.53 1.57
C THR A 598 -31.84 -32.38 1.22
N ILE A 599 -32.87 -32.68 0.42
CA ILE A 599 -33.95 -31.72 0.15
C ILE A 599 -35.10 -31.98 1.10
N GLY A 600 -35.41 -31.00 1.95
CA GLY A 600 -36.58 -30.99 2.82
C GLY A 600 -37.86 -30.67 2.08
N GLN A 601 -38.80 -30.01 2.75
CA GLN A 601 -40.01 -29.51 2.08
C GLN A 601 -39.63 -28.45 1.03
N MET A 602 -40.31 -28.48 -0.12
CA MET A 602 -40.23 -27.46 -1.17
C MET A 602 -41.60 -26.80 -1.37
N PRO A 603 -41.68 -25.56 -1.86
CA PRO A 603 -42.94 -24.86 -2.00
C PRO A 603 -43.85 -25.52 -3.04
N ASN A 604 -45.10 -25.86 -2.66
CA ASN A 604 -46.11 -26.45 -3.55
C ASN A 604 -47.20 -25.45 -3.97
N SER A 605 -46.84 -24.17 -4.10
CA SER A 605 -47.74 -23.09 -4.54
C SER A 605 -47.66 -22.87 -6.05
N ASN A 606 -48.77 -22.45 -6.67
CA ASN A 606 -48.78 -21.98 -8.06
C ASN A 606 -47.92 -20.73 -8.29
N ASN A 607 -47.60 -19.97 -7.23
CA ASN A 607 -46.86 -18.71 -7.37
C ASN A 607 -45.34 -18.88 -7.14
N PHE A 608 -44.88 -20.07 -6.78
CA PHE A 608 -43.45 -20.34 -6.64
C PHE A 608 -42.82 -20.56 -8.02
N THR A 609 -41.66 -19.99 -8.30
CA THR A 609 -40.85 -20.32 -9.48
C THR A 609 -39.37 -20.33 -9.14
N ALA A 610 -38.64 -21.30 -9.69
CA ALA A 610 -37.18 -21.26 -9.79
C ALA A 610 -36.81 -21.12 -11.26
N ASN A 611 -36.17 -20.01 -11.64
CA ASN A 611 -35.89 -19.66 -13.03
C ASN A 611 -34.40 -19.45 -13.24
N GLY A 612 -33.78 -20.29 -14.07
CA GLY A 612 -32.38 -20.20 -14.50
C GLY A 612 -32.17 -19.38 -15.78
N ASN A 613 -33.23 -18.84 -16.38
CA ASN A 613 -33.08 -17.87 -17.46
C ASN A 613 -32.61 -16.52 -16.90
N ASP A 614 -31.65 -15.89 -17.58
CA ASP A 614 -31.13 -14.59 -17.18
C ASP A 614 -32.20 -13.49 -17.27
N ALA A 615 -32.52 -12.88 -16.13
CA ALA A 615 -33.43 -11.74 -16.06
C ALA A 615 -32.83 -10.47 -16.68
N ASN A 616 -31.49 -10.36 -16.74
CA ASN A 616 -30.75 -9.26 -17.35
C ASN A 616 -31.23 -7.87 -16.87
N SER A 617 -31.33 -7.66 -15.55
CA SER A 617 -31.86 -6.40 -14.99
C SER A 617 -31.04 -5.15 -15.35
N CYS A 618 -29.77 -5.31 -15.72
CA CYS A 618 -28.88 -4.23 -16.15
C CYS A 618 -29.00 -3.89 -17.65
N GLY A 619 -29.81 -4.62 -18.43
CA GLY A 619 -30.03 -4.33 -19.86
C GLY A 619 -28.82 -4.61 -20.76
N GLY A 620 -27.90 -5.46 -20.32
CA GLY A 620 -26.71 -5.88 -21.05
C GLY A 620 -26.99 -7.01 -22.07
N THR A 621 -25.93 -7.71 -22.48
CA THR A 621 -26.07 -8.94 -23.26
C THR A 621 -26.47 -10.08 -22.32
N ALA A 622 -27.69 -10.59 -22.50
CA ALA A 622 -28.17 -11.69 -21.68
C ALA A 622 -27.24 -12.92 -21.77
N GLN A 623 -26.96 -13.54 -20.62
CA GLN A 623 -26.25 -14.81 -20.56
C GLN A 623 -27.13 -15.95 -21.11
N PRO A 624 -26.52 -17.04 -21.63
CA PRO A 624 -27.26 -18.23 -22.00
C PRO A 624 -28.11 -18.76 -20.83
N PRO A 625 -29.28 -19.37 -21.09
CA PRO A 625 -30.06 -20.02 -20.03
C PRO A 625 -29.22 -21.01 -19.22
N HIS A 626 -29.33 -20.92 -17.90
CA HIS A 626 -28.77 -21.89 -16.96
C HIS A 626 -29.87 -22.86 -16.47
N PRO A 627 -29.51 -24.01 -15.87
CA PRO A 627 -30.47 -24.85 -15.17
C PRO A 627 -31.17 -24.06 -14.05
N ALA A 628 -32.44 -24.37 -13.78
CA ALA A 628 -33.11 -23.80 -12.60
C ALA A 628 -32.45 -24.28 -11.31
N ILE A 629 -32.07 -25.57 -11.26
CA ILE A 629 -31.28 -26.16 -10.16
C ILE A 629 -30.10 -26.94 -10.73
N THR A 630 -28.91 -26.68 -10.19
CA THR A 630 -27.69 -27.39 -10.51
C THR A 630 -27.35 -28.40 -9.41
N GLY A 631 -27.23 -29.67 -9.78
CA GLY A 631 -26.81 -30.76 -8.90
C GLY A 631 -25.34 -31.16 -9.11
N TYR A 632 -24.76 -31.86 -8.13
CA TYR A 632 -23.39 -32.38 -8.19
C TYR A 632 -23.40 -33.89 -8.44
N ASP A 633 -23.13 -34.31 -9.68
CA ASP A 633 -22.85 -35.70 -10.02
C ASP A 633 -21.41 -35.85 -10.53
N ASP A 634 -20.50 -36.25 -9.65
CA ASP A 634 -19.13 -36.60 -10.00
C ASP A 634 -19.09 -37.97 -10.71
N PRO A 635 -18.69 -38.02 -11.99
CA PRO A 635 -18.65 -39.26 -12.77
C PRO A 635 -17.58 -40.24 -12.29
N ASN A 636 -16.62 -39.79 -11.47
CA ASN A 636 -15.54 -40.62 -10.93
C ASN A 636 -15.76 -41.00 -9.47
N ALA A 637 -16.87 -40.58 -8.85
CA ALA A 637 -17.16 -40.91 -7.46
C ALA A 637 -17.44 -42.41 -7.28
N SER A 638 -16.94 -42.94 -6.17
CA SER A 638 -17.20 -44.30 -5.71
C SER A 638 -17.62 -44.25 -4.24
N PRO A 639 -18.90 -44.53 -3.90
CA PRO A 639 -19.99 -44.87 -4.81
C PRO A 639 -20.39 -43.70 -5.74
N PRO A 640 -21.08 -43.98 -6.87
CA PRO A 640 -21.60 -42.94 -7.75
C PRO A 640 -22.52 -41.97 -7.01
N THR A 641 -22.49 -40.72 -7.45
CA THR A 641 -23.34 -39.64 -6.93
C THR A 641 -24.60 -39.51 -7.81
N ASN A 642 -25.76 -39.26 -7.19
CA ASN A 642 -27.06 -39.24 -7.88
C ASN A 642 -27.89 -37.99 -7.50
N SER A 643 -27.20 -36.88 -7.27
CA SER A 643 -27.77 -35.61 -6.83
C SER A 643 -28.82 -35.09 -7.80
N VAL A 644 -28.64 -35.14 -9.12
CA VAL A 644 -29.66 -34.67 -10.08
C VAL A 644 -30.97 -35.45 -9.90
N GLN A 645 -30.88 -36.78 -9.71
CA GLN A 645 -32.05 -37.62 -9.50
C GLN A 645 -32.70 -37.35 -8.13
N THR A 646 -31.89 -37.24 -7.07
CA THR A 646 -32.36 -36.92 -5.72
C THR A 646 -33.09 -35.59 -5.68
N ILE A 647 -32.55 -34.57 -6.34
CA ILE A 647 -33.18 -33.25 -6.45
C ILE A 647 -34.51 -33.40 -7.18
N THR A 648 -34.51 -33.94 -8.40
CA THR A 648 -35.69 -34.08 -9.26
C THR A 648 -36.85 -34.79 -8.56
N ASN A 649 -36.56 -35.86 -7.81
CA ASN A 649 -37.57 -36.63 -7.09
C ASN A 649 -38.23 -35.88 -5.93
N SER A 650 -37.58 -34.83 -5.41
CA SER A 650 -38.06 -34.04 -4.27
C SER A 650 -38.81 -32.77 -4.66
N LEU A 651 -38.87 -32.42 -5.96
CA LEU A 651 -39.50 -31.18 -6.43
C LEU A 651 -41.01 -31.34 -6.68
N PRO A 652 -41.88 -30.59 -5.98
CA PRO A 652 -43.27 -30.44 -6.36
C PRO A 652 -43.39 -29.50 -7.57
N ARG A 653 -44.38 -29.72 -8.44
CA ARG A 653 -44.67 -28.87 -9.62
C ARG A 653 -43.47 -28.73 -10.57
N PRO A 654 -43.11 -29.80 -11.29
CA PRO A 654 -41.92 -29.80 -12.15
C PRO A 654 -41.83 -28.67 -13.18
N ASP A 655 -42.96 -28.17 -13.66
CA ASP A 655 -43.10 -27.06 -14.61
C ASP A 655 -42.72 -25.68 -14.06
N HIS A 656 -42.51 -25.56 -12.74
CA HIS A 656 -42.11 -24.32 -12.07
C HIS A 656 -40.58 -24.15 -11.94
N TYR A 657 -39.80 -25.11 -12.46
CA TYR A 657 -38.34 -25.07 -12.53
C TYR A 657 -37.94 -24.88 -13.98
N ILE A 658 -37.70 -23.63 -14.36
CA ILE A 658 -37.59 -23.16 -15.75
C ILE A 658 -36.13 -22.79 -16.03
N GLY A 659 -35.57 -23.25 -17.14
CA GLY A 659 -34.19 -22.96 -17.50
C GLY A 659 -33.69 -23.88 -18.61
N ALA A 660 -32.38 -24.07 -18.69
CA ALA A 660 -31.77 -25.02 -19.62
C ALA A 660 -32.16 -26.47 -19.31
N GLY A 661 -32.35 -27.28 -20.35
CA GLY A 661 -32.65 -28.71 -20.21
C GLY A 661 -34.13 -29.06 -20.25
N GLY A 662 -34.49 -30.15 -19.57
CA GLY A 662 -35.86 -30.67 -19.50
C GLY A 662 -36.70 -30.01 -18.40
N THR A 663 -37.88 -30.58 -18.17
CA THR A 663 -38.80 -30.16 -17.10
C THR A 663 -38.91 -31.30 -16.07
N PRO A 664 -38.56 -31.09 -14.78
CA PRO A 664 -38.02 -29.85 -14.21
C PRO A 664 -36.59 -29.56 -14.71
N SER A 665 -36.22 -28.29 -14.78
CA SER A 665 -34.88 -27.88 -15.22
C SER A 665 -33.84 -28.15 -14.12
N VAL A 666 -33.34 -29.38 -14.10
CA VAL A 666 -32.28 -29.84 -13.20
C VAL A 666 -31.16 -30.47 -14.01
N GLN A 667 -29.92 -30.01 -13.84
CA GLN A 667 -28.76 -30.54 -14.56
C GLN A 667 -27.54 -30.73 -13.66
N ASN A 668 -26.61 -31.58 -14.11
CA ASN A 668 -25.34 -31.79 -13.43
C ASN A 668 -24.35 -30.66 -13.76
N GLY A 669 -23.92 -29.92 -12.74
CA GLY A 669 -22.94 -28.83 -12.87
C GLY A 669 -21.49 -29.23 -12.71
N TYR A 670 -21.17 -30.50 -12.39
CA TYR A 670 -19.81 -30.94 -12.02
C TYR A 670 -18.72 -30.48 -13.01
N SER A 671 -19.02 -30.50 -14.30
CA SER A 671 -18.04 -30.13 -15.33
C SER A 671 -17.98 -28.62 -15.61
N SER A 672 -19.12 -27.94 -15.68
CA SER A 672 -19.22 -26.49 -15.98
C SER A 672 -18.75 -25.61 -14.84
N LEU A 673 -18.95 -26.06 -13.60
CA LEU A 673 -18.54 -25.33 -12.40
C LEU A 673 -17.02 -25.34 -12.18
N GLY A 674 -16.30 -26.26 -12.83
CA GLY A 674 -14.85 -26.32 -12.73
C GLY A 674 -14.33 -26.81 -11.38
N GLU A 675 -13.01 -26.84 -11.20
CA GLU A 675 -12.37 -27.41 -10.00
C GLU A 675 -12.55 -26.54 -8.76
N THR A 676 -12.58 -25.21 -8.93
CA THR A 676 -12.73 -24.28 -7.82
C THR A 676 -14.07 -24.46 -7.11
N MET A 677 -15.17 -24.52 -7.86
CA MET A 677 -16.51 -24.60 -7.27
C MET A 677 -16.88 -26.04 -6.83
N THR A 678 -16.16 -27.06 -7.30
CA THR A 678 -16.48 -28.48 -7.03
C THR A 678 -15.61 -29.14 -5.97
N THR A 679 -14.72 -28.39 -5.30
CA THR A 679 -13.82 -28.93 -4.27
C THR A 679 -13.90 -28.11 -2.98
N PRO A 680 -13.75 -28.73 -1.79
CA PRO A 680 -13.69 -28.00 -0.52
C PRO A 680 -12.60 -26.94 -0.49
N THR A 681 -11.40 -27.26 -1.01
CA THR A 681 -10.27 -26.31 -1.06
C THR A 681 -10.57 -25.12 -1.97
N GLY A 682 -11.16 -25.37 -3.14
CA GLY A 682 -11.51 -24.31 -4.08
C GLY A 682 -12.59 -23.37 -3.53
N LEU A 683 -13.69 -23.92 -2.99
CA LEU A 683 -14.75 -23.13 -2.37
C LEU A 683 -14.26 -22.37 -1.14
N LYS A 684 -13.35 -22.97 -0.33
CA LYS A 684 -12.69 -22.25 0.76
C LYS A 684 -11.90 -21.04 0.24
N SER A 685 -11.12 -21.20 -0.83
CA SER A 685 -10.33 -20.09 -1.39
C SER A 685 -11.21 -18.94 -1.91
N LEU A 686 -12.40 -19.26 -2.43
CA LEU A 686 -13.39 -18.27 -2.84
C LEU A 686 -13.90 -17.48 -1.63
N ILE A 687 -14.40 -18.16 -0.60
CA ILE A 687 -14.95 -17.48 0.59
C ILE A 687 -13.88 -16.75 1.40
N ASP A 688 -12.62 -17.22 1.42
CA ASP A 688 -11.50 -16.50 2.03
C ASP A 688 -11.25 -15.15 1.33
N SER A 689 -11.41 -15.10 0.01
CA SER A 689 -11.27 -13.86 -0.78
C SER A 689 -12.42 -12.89 -0.49
N ILE A 690 -13.63 -13.40 -0.35
CA ILE A 690 -14.80 -12.59 0.03
C ILE A 690 -14.67 -12.09 1.49
N HIS A 691 -14.18 -12.94 2.39
CA HIS A 691 -13.88 -12.58 3.78
C HIS A 691 -12.90 -11.40 3.86
N ALA A 692 -11.84 -11.40 3.04
CA ALA A 692 -10.87 -10.30 3.02
C ALA A 692 -11.52 -8.96 2.62
N VAL A 693 -12.46 -8.98 1.68
CA VAL A 693 -13.24 -7.79 1.29
C VAL A 693 -14.15 -7.35 2.43
N ALA A 694 -14.94 -8.27 3.02
CA ALA A 694 -15.82 -7.96 4.15
C ALA A 694 -15.05 -7.40 5.35
N SER A 695 -13.87 -7.96 5.66
CA SER A 695 -13.00 -7.46 6.72
C SER A 695 -12.51 -6.04 6.45
N THR A 696 -12.21 -5.70 5.20
CA THR A 696 -11.78 -4.35 4.80
C THR A 696 -12.94 -3.35 4.91
N ASN A 697 -14.16 -3.80 4.61
CA ASN A 697 -15.38 -2.98 4.62
C ASN A 697 -16.05 -2.88 6.01
N GLY A 698 -15.59 -3.65 7.00
CA GLY A 698 -16.20 -3.69 8.33
C GLY A 698 -17.54 -4.45 8.38
N THR A 699 -17.78 -5.34 7.42
CA THR A 699 -19.01 -6.14 7.25
C THR A 699 -18.76 -7.63 7.50
N LEU A 700 -17.82 -7.91 8.40
CA LEU A 700 -17.54 -9.24 8.92
C LEU A 700 -18.31 -9.45 10.23
N TYR A 701 -19.12 -10.48 10.28
CA TYR A 701 -20.00 -10.81 11.39
C TYR A 701 -19.64 -12.16 12.01
N GLY A 702 -19.84 -12.30 13.32
CA GLY A 702 -19.78 -13.58 14.00
C GLY A 702 -21.08 -14.38 13.87
N ASN A 703 -21.20 -15.47 14.64
CA ASN A 703 -22.37 -16.34 14.65
C ASN A 703 -23.67 -15.62 15.09
N ASN A 704 -24.73 -15.75 14.29
CA ASN A 704 -26.05 -15.16 14.47
C ASN A 704 -25.99 -13.67 14.87
N PRO A 705 -25.51 -12.79 13.97
CA PRO A 705 -25.53 -11.36 14.23
C PRO A 705 -26.99 -10.89 14.35
N GLY A 706 -27.23 -9.86 15.17
CA GLY A 706 -28.57 -9.29 15.30
C GLY A 706 -29.07 -8.56 14.03
N SER A 707 -28.16 -8.15 13.15
CA SER A 707 -28.42 -7.54 11.85
C SER A 707 -27.16 -7.58 10.98
N ILE A 708 -27.32 -7.47 9.66
CA ILE A 708 -26.24 -7.28 8.67
C ILE A 708 -26.35 -5.90 8.01
N ALA A 709 -25.53 -5.57 7.02
CA ALA A 709 -25.55 -4.24 6.39
C ALA A 709 -26.62 -4.09 5.30
N HIS A 710 -27.08 -5.19 4.70
CA HIS A 710 -28.17 -5.28 3.72
C HIS A 710 -27.92 -4.59 2.36
N GLY A 711 -27.18 -3.50 2.26
CA GLY A 711 -26.90 -2.80 0.99
C GLY A 711 -28.14 -2.27 0.26
N ASP A 712 -27.92 -1.61 -0.89
CA ASP A 712 -28.99 -1.13 -1.78
C ASP A 712 -28.64 -1.30 -3.28
N ALA A 713 -29.60 -1.06 -4.16
CA ALA A 713 -29.44 -1.27 -5.61
C ALA A 713 -28.32 -0.44 -6.26
N THR A 714 -27.90 0.67 -5.64
CA THR A 714 -26.80 1.52 -6.11
C THR A 714 -25.48 1.23 -5.39
N HIS A 715 -25.55 0.68 -4.19
CA HIS A 715 -24.42 0.33 -3.34
C HIS A 715 -24.61 -1.08 -2.76
N PRO A 716 -24.39 -2.14 -3.55
CA PRO A 716 -24.41 -3.51 -3.04
C PRO A 716 -23.27 -3.70 -2.03
N VAL A 717 -23.52 -4.51 -0.99
CA VAL A 717 -22.58 -4.76 0.11
C VAL A 717 -22.14 -6.22 0.13
N VAL A 718 -20.91 -6.46 0.62
CA VAL A 718 -20.39 -7.81 0.88
C VAL A 718 -20.56 -8.13 2.36
N ASP A 719 -21.60 -8.87 2.72
CA ASP A 719 -21.86 -9.34 4.07
C ASP A 719 -21.28 -10.75 4.27
N TYR A 720 -20.42 -10.92 5.29
CA TYR A 720 -19.82 -12.22 5.61
C TYR A 720 -20.16 -12.62 7.04
N VAL A 721 -20.97 -13.67 7.21
CA VAL A 721 -21.34 -14.24 8.50
C VAL A 721 -20.52 -15.50 8.76
N ASP A 722 -19.61 -15.40 9.72
CA ASP A 722 -18.82 -16.54 10.19
C ASP A 722 -19.56 -17.36 11.26
N GLY A 723 -20.65 -18.00 10.83
CA GLY A 723 -21.49 -18.89 11.61
C GLY A 723 -22.88 -19.00 11.02
N ASP A 724 -23.87 -19.27 11.86
CA ASP A 724 -25.29 -19.27 11.51
C ASP A 724 -25.82 -17.84 11.28
N LEU A 725 -26.87 -17.71 10.46
CA LEU A 725 -27.65 -16.48 10.30
C LEU A 725 -29.14 -16.82 10.36
N THR A 726 -29.88 -16.18 11.25
CA THR A 726 -31.34 -16.35 11.40
C THR A 726 -32.06 -15.01 11.30
N GLY A 727 -33.08 -14.90 10.43
CA GLY A 727 -33.75 -13.61 10.22
C GLY A 727 -34.85 -13.60 9.15
N SER A 728 -35.16 -12.41 8.64
CA SER A 728 -36.10 -12.17 7.53
C SER A 728 -35.56 -11.00 6.70
N ASP A 729 -34.33 -11.15 6.23
CA ASP A 729 -33.51 -10.03 5.75
C ASP A 729 -33.67 -9.84 4.25
N GLY A 730 -33.87 -8.59 3.82
CA GLY A 730 -33.76 -8.19 2.41
C GLY A 730 -32.50 -7.38 2.17
N GLY A 731 -31.99 -7.36 0.95
CA GLY A 731 -30.74 -6.65 0.66
C GLY A 731 -30.22 -6.80 -0.77
N TYR A 732 -29.07 -6.19 -1.03
CA TYR A 732 -28.36 -6.15 -2.30
C TYR A 732 -26.87 -6.46 -2.10
N GLY A 733 -26.34 -7.40 -2.88
CA GLY A 733 -24.89 -7.70 -2.91
C GLY A 733 -24.53 -9.16 -2.67
N ILE A 734 -23.44 -9.41 -1.95
CA ILE A 734 -22.92 -10.77 -1.72
C ILE A 734 -23.10 -11.10 -0.24
N LEU A 735 -23.87 -12.15 0.06
CA LEU A 735 -24.02 -12.70 1.40
C LEU A 735 -23.31 -14.06 1.49
N VAL A 736 -22.38 -14.21 2.42
CA VAL A 736 -21.75 -15.50 2.76
C VAL A 736 -22.16 -15.92 4.16
N VAL A 737 -22.56 -17.19 4.32
CA VAL A 737 -22.90 -17.80 5.61
C VAL A 737 -22.15 -19.13 5.74
N THR A 738 -21.27 -19.25 6.75
CA THR A 738 -20.45 -20.46 6.95
C THR A 738 -21.14 -21.56 7.74
N GLY A 739 -22.19 -21.24 8.49
CA GLY A 739 -23.06 -22.17 9.21
C GLY A 739 -24.38 -22.42 8.49
N THR A 740 -25.47 -22.29 9.22
CA THR A 740 -26.85 -22.46 8.76
C THR A 740 -27.48 -21.10 8.43
N LEU A 741 -28.02 -20.95 7.21
CA LEU A 741 -28.89 -19.82 6.86
C LEU A 741 -30.34 -20.20 7.14
N SER A 742 -31.01 -19.46 8.02
CA SER A 742 -32.42 -19.66 8.39
C SER A 742 -33.22 -18.38 8.18
N TRP A 743 -33.91 -18.26 7.05
CA TRP A 743 -34.79 -17.11 6.80
C TRP A 743 -36.27 -17.49 6.91
N SER A 744 -37.07 -16.53 7.38
CA SER A 744 -38.51 -16.70 7.49
C SER A 744 -39.30 -15.48 7.04
N GLY A 745 -40.56 -15.67 6.65
CA GLY A 745 -41.42 -14.58 6.18
C GLY A 745 -41.10 -14.10 4.76
N ASP A 746 -41.30 -12.79 4.51
CA ASP A 746 -41.18 -12.19 3.18
C ASP A 746 -39.81 -11.49 3.01
N PHE A 747 -38.76 -12.27 2.80
CA PHE A 747 -37.42 -11.75 2.48
C PHE A 747 -37.26 -11.39 1.00
N SER A 748 -36.34 -10.47 0.67
CA SER A 748 -36.05 -10.11 -0.72
C SER A 748 -34.58 -9.76 -0.90
N TRP A 749 -33.81 -10.67 -1.50
CA TRP A 749 -32.38 -10.49 -1.76
C TRP A 749 -32.11 -10.33 -3.25
N HIS A 750 -31.32 -9.32 -3.62
CA HIS A 750 -30.85 -9.07 -4.98
C HIS A 750 -29.33 -9.23 -5.00
N GLY A 751 -28.86 -10.43 -5.32
CA GLY A 751 -27.45 -10.72 -5.24
C GLY A 751 -27.11 -12.19 -5.12
N MET A 752 -25.89 -12.44 -4.69
CA MET A 752 -25.37 -13.78 -4.44
C MET A 752 -25.62 -14.18 -2.99
N VAL A 753 -26.14 -15.39 -2.78
CA VAL A 753 -26.29 -16.01 -1.45
C VAL A 753 -25.44 -17.29 -1.42
N LEU A 754 -24.33 -17.25 -0.69
CA LEU A 754 -23.36 -18.33 -0.61
C LEU A 754 -23.41 -18.98 0.79
N VAL A 755 -24.12 -20.09 0.90
CA VAL A 755 -24.18 -20.91 2.11
C VAL A 755 -23.12 -22.00 2.00
N ILE A 756 -21.86 -21.61 2.22
CA ILE A 756 -20.67 -22.45 2.03
C ILE A 756 -20.02 -22.69 3.38
N GLY A 757 -20.10 -23.93 3.85
CA GLY A 757 -19.50 -24.32 5.12
C GLY A 757 -20.18 -25.55 5.69
N ASP A 758 -21.16 -25.34 6.58
CA ASP A 758 -22.07 -26.42 7.00
C ASP A 758 -23.02 -26.81 5.87
N GLY A 759 -23.32 -25.86 4.96
CA GLY A 759 -24.11 -26.09 3.75
C GLY A 759 -25.57 -26.37 4.06
N ILE A 760 -26.16 -25.61 4.99
CA ILE A 760 -27.56 -25.79 5.42
C ILE A 760 -28.33 -24.50 5.20
N ALA A 761 -29.37 -24.54 4.36
CA ALA A 761 -30.26 -23.42 4.13
C ALA A 761 -31.72 -23.81 4.38
N ASN A 762 -32.40 -23.07 5.25
CA ASN A 762 -33.77 -23.31 5.68
C ASN A 762 -34.62 -22.05 5.51
N PHE A 763 -35.64 -22.13 4.69
CA PHE A 763 -36.60 -21.06 4.44
C PHE A 763 -37.99 -21.45 4.95
N SER A 764 -38.67 -20.56 5.68
CA SER A 764 -39.99 -20.89 6.24
C SER A 764 -40.98 -19.71 6.31
N GLY A 765 -42.24 -19.94 5.93
CA GLY A 765 -43.23 -18.86 5.80
C GLY A 765 -42.87 -17.93 4.62
N GLY A 766 -43.85 -17.51 3.81
CA GLY A 766 -43.52 -16.67 2.66
C GLY A 766 -44.68 -16.53 1.69
N GLY A 767 -45.31 -15.36 1.75
CA GLY A 767 -46.19 -14.84 0.72
C GLY A 767 -45.42 -14.38 -0.52
N GLY A 768 -44.17 -13.93 -0.32
CA GLY A 768 -43.38 -13.19 -1.31
C GLY A 768 -41.85 -13.28 -1.17
N GLY A 769 -41.29 -14.34 -0.54
CA GLY A 769 -39.84 -14.52 -0.40
C GLY A 769 -39.10 -14.65 -1.74
N THR A 770 -38.13 -13.78 -2.03
CA THR A 770 -37.43 -13.73 -3.34
C THR A 770 -35.92 -13.67 -3.22
N ILE A 771 -35.21 -14.38 -4.11
CA ILE A 771 -33.78 -14.20 -4.38
C ILE A 771 -33.60 -13.98 -5.88
N THR A 772 -33.10 -12.81 -6.25
CA THR A 772 -32.75 -12.43 -7.63
C THR A 772 -31.23 -12.39 -7.74
N GLY A 773 -30.62 -13.26 -8.54
CA GLY A 773 -29.17 -13.46 -8.61
C GLY A 773 -28.84 -14.94 -8.59
N THR A 774 -28.00 -15.40 -7.66
CA THR A 774 -27.64 -16.83 -7.53
C THR A 774 -27.63 -17.24 -6.07
N MET A 775 -27.99 -18.50 -5.81
CA MET A 775 -27.82 -19.10 -4.50
C MET A 775 -27.01 -20.40 -4.60
N LEU A 776 -26.00 -20.54 -3.76
CA LEU A 776 -25.12 -21.70 -3.70
C LEU A 776 -25.16 -22.31 -2.30
N VAL A 777 -25.37 -23.61 -2.19
CA VAL A 777 -25.29 -24.34 -0.92
C VAL A 777 -24.29 -25.48 -1.04
N ALA A 778 -23.26 -25.46 -0.19
CA ALA A 778 -22.17 -26.44 -0.23
C ALA A 778 -21.63 -26.74 1.17
N LYS A 779 -21.41 -28.03 1.47
CA LYS A 779 -20.75 -28.45 2.71
C LYS A 779 -19.26 -28.70 2.46
N ILE A 780 -18.39 -27.92 3.10
CA ILE A 780 -16.93 -27.99 2.90
C ILE A 780 -16.14 -28.36 4.15
N TRP A 781 -16.72 -28.24 5.35
CA TRP A 781 -16.12 -28.70 6.61
C TRP A 781 -17.11 -29.49 7.46
N ASP A 782 -16.59 -30.14 8.50
CA ASP A 782 -17.36 -30.91 9.47
C ASP A 782 -18.42 -30.07 10.21
N SER A 783 -18.02 -28.93 10.79
CA SER A 783 -18.89 -27.91 11.37
C SER A 783 -18.30 -26.51 11.23
N HIS A 784 -19.12 -25.45 11.24
CA HIS A 784 -18.63 -24.06 11.25
C HIS A 784 -17.83 -23.70 12.51
N THR A 785 -17.98 -24.48 13.59
CA THR A 785 -17.21 -24.30 14.84
C THR A 785 -15.80 -24.89 14.74
N THR A 786 -15.65 -26.10 14.20
CA THR A 786 -14.37 -26.80 14.12
C THR A 786 -13.61 -26.54 12.82
N LYS A 787 -14.33 -26.25 11.73
CA LYS A 787 -13.82 -25.92 10.40
C LYS A 787 -12.77 -26.90 9.85
N ASN A 788 -12.87 -28.19 10.20
CA ASN A 788 -12.00 -29.19 9.59
C ASN A 788 -12.44 -29.42 8.16
N LEU A 789 -11.61 -28.99 7.20
CA LEU A 789 -11.91 -29.09 5.77
C LEU A 789 -12.06 -30.56 5.34
N LEU A 790 -13.11 -30.84 4.57
CA LEU A 790 -13.38 -32.16 4.04
C LEU A 790 -12.45 -32.48 2.85
N ASN A 791 -12.20 -33.77 2.61
CA ASN A 791 -11.43 -34.24 1.45
C ASN A 791 -12.24 -34.18 0.12
N SER A 792 -13.57 -34.17 0.22
CA SER A 792 -14.53 -34.02 -0.87
C SER A 792 -15.73 -33.23 -0.36
N LEU A 793 -16.55 -32.68 -1.25
CA LEU A 793 -17.78 -32.00 -0.83
C LEU A 793 -18.67 -32.95 -0.02
N GLY A 794 -19.24 -32.44 1.07
CA GLY A 794 -20.27 -33.13 1.85
C GLY A 794 -21.66 -32.90 1.26
N SER A 795 -22.65 -33.65 1.74
CA SER A 795 -24.04 -33.48 1.31
C SER A 795 -24.62 -32.16 1.85
N PRO A 796 -25.04 -31.21 0.99
CA PRO A 796 -25.72 -30.01 1.44
C PRO A 796 -27.17 -30.31 1.83
N THR A 797 -27.77 -29.42 2.62
CA THR A 797 -29.17 -29.49 3.03
C THR A 797 -29.91 -28.22 2.63
N PHE A 798 -31.07 -28.38 2.01
CA PHE A 798 -31.94 -27.27 1.64
C PHE A 798 -33.38 -27.58 1.96
N SER A 799 -34.09 -26.62 2.54
CA SER A 799 -35.54 -26.68 2.69
C SER A 799 -36.16 -25.32 2.48
N TRP A 800 -37.34 -25.28 1.83
CA TRP A 800 -38.17 -24.10 1.73
C TRP A 800 -39.63 -24.48 1.92
N ASN A 801 -40.14 -24.24 3.12
CA ASN A 801 -41.54 -24.47 3.47
C ASN A 801 -42.33 -23.15 3.42
N GLY A 802 -43.12 -22.94 2.36
CA GLY A 802 -43.95 -21.75 2.21
C GLY A 802 -44.97 -21.87 1.10
N GLY A 803 -46.06 -21.10 1.21
CA GLY A 803 -47.09 -20.99 0.19
C GLY A 803 -47.61 -19.56 0.15
N GLY A 804 -47.33 -18.86 -0.95
CA GLY A 804 -47.65 -17.44 -1.06
C GLY A 804 -48.76 -17.09 -2.04
N SER A 805 -49.33 -15.90 -1.85
CA SER A 805 -50.34 -15.27 -2.71
C SER A 805 -49.75 -14.37 -3.81
N ALA A 806 -48.44 -14.09 -3.76
CA ALA A 806 -47.68 -13.35 -4.76
C ALA A 806 -46.56 -14.21 -5.36
N ASN A 807 -45.99 -13.80 -6.49
CA ASN A 807 -44.86 -14.50 -7.12
C ASN A 807 -43.65 -14.49 -6.18
N PHE A 808 -43.06 -15.66 -5.95
CA PHE A 808 -41.93 -15.84 -5.03
C PHE A 808 -41.00 -16.95 -5.53
N GLY A 809 -39.77 -16.99 -5.04
CA GLY A 809 -38.79 -18.02 -5.41
C GLY A 809 -37.43 -17.45 -5.84
N LEU A 810 -36.81 -18.11 -6.81
CA LEU A 810 -35.42 -17.88 -7.23
C LEU A 810 -35.40 -17.44 -8.70
N SER A 811 -34.68 -16.38 -9.04
CA SER A 811 -34.51 -15.92 -10.42
C SER A 811 -33.04 -15.61 -10.69
N TYR A 812 -32.46 -16.25 -11.70
CA TYR A 812 -31.12 -15.95 -12.16
C TYR A 812 -31.04 -14.55 -12.79
N ASP A 813 -30.00 -13.81 -12.45
CA ASP A 813 -29.69 -12.51 -13.04
C ASP A 813 -28.19 -12.26 -13.01
N HIS A 814 -27.54 -12.24 -14.18
CA HIS A 814 -26.08 -12.11 -14.25
C HIS A 814 -25.54 -10.80 -13.68
N CYS A 815 -26.37 -9.74 -13.67
CA CYS A 815 -26.01 -8.43 -13.14
C CYS A 815 -25.91 -8.49 -11.60
N TRP A 816 -26.74 -9.33 -10.98
CA TRP A 816 -26.75 -9.61 -9.53
C TRP A 816 -26.02 -10.91 -9.15
N SER A 817 -25.21 -11.47 -10.05
CA SER A 817 -24.35 -12.62 -9.75
C SER A 817 -22.94 -12.46 -10.33
N ASP A 818 -22.78 -12.73 -11.61
CA ASP A 818 -21.50 -12.82 -12.31
C ASP A 818 -20.76 -11.48 -12.30
N ASP A 819 -21.50 -10.38 -12.45
CA ASP A 819 -20.95 -9.03 -12.41
C ASP A 819 -20.54 -8.60 -11.00
N LEU A 820 -21.26 -9.04 -9.96
CA LEU A 820 -20.86 -8.80 -8.56
C LEU A 820 -19.53 -9.48 -8.23
N MET A 821 -19.23 -10.64 -8.82
CA MET A 821 -17.94 -11.30 -8.60
C MET A 821 -16.75 -10.53 -9.18
N LYS A 822 -16.97 -9.61 -10.13
CA LYS A 822 -15.91 -8.68 -10.57
C LYS A 822 -15.49 -7.73 -9.46
N SER A 823 -16.27 -7.59 -8.38
CA SER A 823 -15.92 -6.82 -7.18
C SER A 823 -15.01 -7.59 -6.20
N ILE A 824 -14.82 -8.90 -6.40
CA ILE A 824 -14.02 -9.75 -5.51
C ILE A 824 -12.64 -10.00 -6.14
N PRO A 825 -11.54 -9.63 -5.45
CA PRO A 825 -10.17 -9.91 -5.91
C PRO A 825 -9.83 -11.39 -5.74
N PHE A 826 -10.41 -12.23 -6.61
CA PHE A 826 -10.21 -13.67 -6.56
C PHE A 826 -9.24 -14.14 -7.64
N THR A 827 -8.14 -14.73 -7.22
CA THR A 827 -7.21 -15.44 -8.11
C THR A 827 -7.28 -16.93 -7.80
N PRO A 828 -7.87 -17.75 -8.69
CA PRO A 828 -7.96 -19.18 -8.42
C PRO A 828 -6.57 -19.84 -8.45
N ALA A 829 -6.36 -20.81 -7.58
CA ALA A 829 -5.18 -21.65 -7.61
C ALA A 829 -5.09 -22.41 -8.95
N PRO A 830 -3.87 -22.75 -9.42
CA PRO A 830 -3.70 -23.64 -10.56
C PRO A 830 -4.44 -24.96 -10.33
N SER A 831 -5.08 -25.46 -11.39
CA SER A 831 -5.78 -26.75 -11.35
C SER A 831 -4.82 -27.89 -11.05
N THR A 832 -5.23 -28.83 -10.20
CA THR A 832 -4.50 -30.08 -9.95
C THR A 832 -5.01 -31.23 -10.82
N LYS A 833 -6.19 -31.06 -11.44
CA LYS A 833 -6.80 -32.06 -12.33
C LYS A 833 -6.06 -32.12 -13.67
N PRO A 834 -5.86 -33.32 -14.25
CA PRO A 834 -5.24 -33.44 -15.57
C PRO A 834 -6.12 -32.80 -16.65
N LEU A 835 -5.48 -32.37 -17.76
CA LEU A 835 -6.20 -31.83 -18.93
C LEU A 835 -7.24 -32.83 -19.44
N ARG A 836 -8.45 -32.37 -19.77
CA ARG A 836 -9.51 -33.23 -20.33
C ARG A 836 -9.23 -33.50 -21.80
N ILE A 837 -9.33 -34.75 -22.24
CA ILE A 837 -9.32 -35.09 -23.67
C ILE A 837 -10.69 -34.76 -24.25
N LEU A 838 -10.72 -33.91 -25.27
CA LEU A 838 -11.94 -33.54 -25.97
C LEU A 838 -12.14 -34.39 -27.23
N SER A 839 -11.07 -34.63 -27.98
CA SER A 839 -11.09 -35.46 -29.18
C SER A 839 -9.70 -36.02 -29.49
N LEU A 840 -9.68 -37.20 -30.13
CA LEU A 840 -8.48 -37.85 -30.66
C LEU A 840 -8.75 -38.23 -32.11
N ARG A 841 -7.84 -37.89 -33.03
CA ARG A 841 -7.92 -38.29 -34.44
C ARG A 841 -6.59 -38.80 -34.95
N LEU A 842 -6.65 -39.75 -35.87
CA LEU A 842 -5.50 -40.19 -36.65
C LEU A 842 -5.50 -39.44 -37.98
N LEU A 843 -4.37 -38.84 -38.32
CA LEU A 843 -4.23 -38.06 -39.54
C LEU A 843 -3.73 -38.94 -40.68
N PRO A 844 -4.32 -38.83 -41.88
CA PRO A 844 -3.79 -39.51 -43.06
C PRO A 844 -2.42 -38.91 -43.40
N TYR A 845 -1.48 -39.78 -43.76
CA TYR A 845 -0.12 -39.42 -44.17
C TYR A 845 -0.04 -39.22 -45.69
#